data_AF-N1J861-F1
#
_entry.id   AF-N1J861-F1
#
_cell.length_a   1.000
_cell.length_b   1.000
_cell.length_c   1.000
_cell.angle_alpha   90.00
_cell.angle_beta   90.00
_cell.angle_gamma   90.00
#
_symmetry.space_group_name_H-M   'P 1'
#
loop_
_entity.id
_entity.type
_entity.pdbx_description
1 polymer ?
#
loop_
_entity_poly.entity_id
_entity_poly.type
_entity_poly.pdbx_seq_one_letter_code
_entity_poly.pdbx_strand_id
1 'polypeptide(L)'
;MNSLREKFAQCKFEKRPAFISYVTAGFPKPSDTVDILLALEAGGSDIIELGLVFRDPYADGPTIQKANTIAIQNGVTLTSSLELIRTARSKGLKIPVIFMGYWNVLLSYMDKFGGEKLMTDCREAGINGFIIVDLPPEEAVSFRNFATKGGLSYVPLIAPSTTPERIDFLCKLADSFVYVVSRMGVTGANGNLNPELPKFLEKVKKASGGVPTAVGFGVSTREHFKFVAEVADGVVIGSQIINILLKSLVGEGPKNVQEYCAEVCDLHSRTKSAFNQYEPPSDNAFSPDSIIKQIENLKTEDPLIQASRFGEFGGQYVPEILIRCLSELETGFNLIKDDKKFWDEYKSYYPWMGRPGQLHKAEGLTEYAGGANIWLKREDLNHTGSHKINNALGQILLARSLGKSEIIAETGAGQHGVATATVCAKFGMKCTIYMGAEDVRRQALNVFRIKLLGAEVVAVESGSRTLRDAVNEAMRAWVEKLDTTHYIIGSAIGPHPFPTIVRTFQSVIGNETKEQMLEKCGKLPDAVVACVGGGSNASGMFHPFSKDLSVKLLGVEAGGDGVDTPKHSATLTGGTKGVFHGVRTYVLQDVHGQISDTHSVSAGLDYPGVGPELAFWKDSGRAEFIAATDAEAFIGLRLLTEKEGIIPALETSHAIFGAIELAKKMDKDKNIVICISGRGDKDVQSIADELPTIGPQIGWDLRFQK
;
A
#
# COMPACT_ATOMS: atom_id res chain seq x y z
N MET A 1 -27.05 12.88 -3.07
CA MET A 1 -27.45 11.69 -3.85
C MET A 1 -28.36 12.03 -5.03
N ASN A 2 -29.53 12.62 -4.82
CA ASN A 2 -30.52 12.89 -5.90
C ASN A 2 -29.97 13.73 -7.06
N SER A 3 -29.15 14.74 -6.75
CA SER A 3 -28.51 15.61 -7.76
C SER A 3 -27.66 14.85 -8.79
N LEU A 4 -27.01 13.75 -8.40
CA LEU A 4 -26.25 12.91 -9.34
C LEU A 4 -27.19 12.15 -10.27
N ARG A 5 -28.25 11.54 -9.72
CA ARG A 5 -29.25 10.78 -10.50
C ARG A 5 -29.98 11.68 -11.49
N GLU A 6 -30.44 12.85 -11.03
CA GLU A 6 -31.08 13.88 -11.84
C GLU A 6 -30.18 14.29 -13.01
N LYS A 7 -28.87 14.44 -12.75
CA LYS A 7 -27.93 14.84 -13.79
C LYS A 7 -27.76 13.77 -14.88
N PHE A 8 -27.63 12.49 -14.50
CA PHE A 8 -27.61 11.40 -15.49
C PHE A 8 -28.93 11.29 -16.25
N ALA A 9 -30.07 11.46 -15.57
CA ALA A 9 -31.38 11.44 -16.22
C ALA A 9 -31.56 12.61 -17.20
N GLN A 10 -31.08 13.80 -16.85
CA GLN A 10 -31.05 14.96 -17.74
C GLN A 10 -30.19 14.68 -18.99
N CYS A 11 -28.96 14.16 -18.82
CA CYS A 11 -28.08 13.87 -19.95
C CYS A 11 -28.70 12.81 -20.88
N LYS A 12 -29.34 11.79 -20.30
CA LYS A 12 -30.09 10.76 -21.04
C LYS A 12 -31.25 11.36 -21.84
N PHE A 13 -32.01 12.29 -21.26
CA PHE A 13 -33.07 13.03 -21.96
C PHE A 13 -32.52 13.86 -23.13
N GLU A 14 -31.36 14.50 -22.92
CA GLU A 14 -30.62 15.26 -23.93
C GLU A 14 -29.89 14.37 -24.96
N LYS A 15 -30.02 13.04 -24.85
CA LYS A 15 -29.39 12.04 -25.74
C LYS A 15 -27.87 12.18 -25.86
N ARG A 16 -27.21 12.48 -24.74
CA ARG A 16 -25.75 12.59 -24.64
C ARG A 16 -25.24 11.93 -23.36
N PRO A 17 -23.95 11.55 -23.29
CA PRO A 17 -23.37 11.11 -22.03
C PRO A 17 -23.27 12.29 -21.05
N ALA A 18 -23.24 11.98 -19.75
CA ALA A 18 -22.77 12.92 -18.74
C ALA A 18 -21.26 13.10 -18.84
N PHE A 19 -20.77 14.34 -18.86
CA PHE A 19 -19.34 14.64 -18.82
C PHE A 19 -18.89 14.86 -17.38
N ILE A 20 -17.95 14.04 -16.91
CA ILE A 20 -17.38 14.12 -15.57
C ILE A 20 -15.92 14.59 -15.68
N SER A 21 -15.58 15.70 -15.04
CA SER A 21 -14.22 16.22 -15.01
C SER A 21 -13.56 15.94 -13.66
N TYR A 22 -12.26 15.62 -13.67
CA TYR A 22 -11.47 15.48 -12.46
C TYR A 22 -10.44 16.60 -12.32
N VAL A 23 -10.29 17.14 -11.11
CA VAL A 23 -9.20 18.03 -10.73
C VAL A 23 -8.73 17.74 -9.30
N THR A 24 -7.43 17.86 -9.03
CA THR A 24 -6.86 17.72 -7.68
C THR A 24 -7.11 19.00 -6.88
N ALA A 25 -7.64 18.89 -5.66
CA ALA A 25 -7.86 20.04 -4.80
C ALA A 25 -6.55 20.80 -4.52
N GLY A 26 -6.60 22.12 -4.66
CA GLY A 26 -5.46 23.01 -4.42
C GLY A 26 -4.32 22.93 -5.43
N PHE A 27 -4.57 22.33 -6.60
CA PHE A 27 -3.67 22.32 -7.73
C PHE A 27 -4.16 23.26 -8.86
N PRO A 28 -3.29 24.06 -9.50
CA PRO A 28 -1.86 24.27 -9.20
C PRO A 28 -1.60 25.00 -7.87
N LYS A 29 -2.53 25.84 -7.44
CA LYS A 29 -2.53 26.52 -6.14
C LYS A 29 -3.94 26.46 -5.51
N PRO A 30 -4.05 26.54 -4.18
CA PRO A 30 -5.34 26.64 -3.48
C PRO A 30 -6.25 27.74 -4.01
N SER A 31 -5.70 28.93 -4.29
CA SER A 31 -6.45 30.07 -4.82
C SER A 31 -7.15 29.80 -6.15
N ASP A 32 -6.56 28.95 -6.98
CA ASP A 32 -7.01 28.74 -8.36
C ASP A 32 -8.13 27.70 -8.43
N THR A 33 -8.26 26.86 -7.40
CA THR A 33 -9.21 25.73 -7.40
C THR A 33 -10.64 26.21 -7.64
N VAL A 34 -11.06 27.28 -6.97
CA VAL A 34 -12.42 27.80 -7.09
C VAL A 34 -12.74 28.22 -8.52
N ASP A 35 -11.83 28.97 -9.14
CA ASP A 35 -12.03 29.47 -10.50
C ASP A 35 -11.93 28.32 -11.53
N ILE A 36 -11.09 27.31 -11.26
CA ILE A 36 -11.04 26.07 -12.05
C ILE A 36 -12.37 25.32 -11.98
N LEU A 37 -12.98 25.15 -10.79
CA LEU A 37 -14.26 24.46 -10.65
C LEU A 37 -15.37 25.15 -11.43
N LEU A 38 -15.44 26.48 -11.36
CA LEU A 38 -16.40 27.29 -12.14
C LEU A 38 -16.12 27.19 -13.65
N ALA A 39 -14.85 27.17 -14.06
CA ALA A 39 -14.45 26.98 -15.44
C ALA A 39 -14.82 25.60 -15.99
N LEU A 40 -14.70 24.53 -15.19
CA LEU A 40 -15.12 23.19 -15.56
C LEU A 40 -16.63 23.12 -15.80
N GLU A 41 -17.43 23.76 -14.94
CA GLU A 41 -18.89 23.90 -15.12
C GLU A 41 -19.21 24.70 -16.40
N ALA A 42 -18.57 25.86 -16.58
CA ALA A 42 -18.74 26.70 -17.77
C ALA A 42 -18.30 25.98 -19.07
N GLY A 43 -17.33 25.07 -18.95
CA GLY A 43 -16.84 24.20 -20.04
C GLY A 43 -17.77 23.03 -20.34
N GLY A 44 -18.91 22.88 -19.65
CA GLY A 44 -19.92 21.87 -19.93
C GLY A 44 -19.77 20.57 -19.15
N SER A 45 -18.96 20.55 -18.08
CA SER A 45 -18.96 19.45 -17.11
C SER A 45 -20.33 19.33 -16.46
N ASP A 46 -20.80 18.10 -16.31
CA ASP A 46 -22.06 17.79 -15.65
C ASP A 46 -21.86 17.41 -14.18
N ILE A 47 -20.71 16.81 -13.85
CA ILE A 47 -20.27 16.42 -12.49
C ILE A 47 -18.77 16.73 -12.38
N ILE A 48 -18.31 17.15 -11.20
CA ILE A 48 -16.88 17.30 -10.92
C ILE A 48 -16.43 16.30 -9.86
N GLU A 49 -15.37 15.56 -10.17
CA GLU A 49 -14.56 14.81 -9.22
C GLU A 49 -13.47 15.72 -8.65
N LEU A 50 -13.60 16.09 -7.38
CA LEU A 50 -12.56 16.81 -6.67
C LEU A 50 -11.64 15.80 -5.95
N GLY A 51 -10.42 15.66 -6.45
CA GLY A 51 -9.39 14.80 -5.90
C GLY A 51 -8.93 15.26 -4.52
N LEU A 52 -9.14 14.41 -3.51
CA LEU A 52 -8.55 14.56 -2.20
C LEU A 52 -7.07 14.19 -2.27
N VAL A 53 -6.23 15.06 -1.74
CA VAL A 53 -4.78 14.91 -1.82
C VAL A 53 -4.31 13.75 -0.94
N PHE A 54 -3.48 12.89 -1.51
CA PHE A 54 -2.81 11.81 -0.80
C PHE A 54 -1.41 11.63 -1.35
N ARG A 55 -0.42 11.47 -0.46
CA ARG A 55 1.00 11.38 -0.83
C ARG A 55 1.32 10.09 -1.57
N ASP A 56 0.68 8.98 -1.22
CA ASP A 56 1.01 7.64 -1.70
C ASP A 56 -0.15 6.99 -2.47
N PRO A 57 -0.68 7.65 -3.53
CA PRO A 57 -1.84 7.15 -4.24
C PRO A 57 -1.47 5.95 -5.10
N TYR A 58 -2.23 4.88 -4.93
CA TYR A 58 -1.92 3.59 -5.53
C TYR A 58 -2.31 3.51 -7.02
N ALA A 59 -3.51 3.97 -7.37
CA ALA A 59 -4.10 3.89 -8.73
C ALA A 59 -3.77 5.09 -9.63
N ASP A 60 -3.31 6.19 -9.03
CA ASP A 60 -3.08 7.45 -9.74
C ASP A 60 -1.85 7.34 -10.64
N GLY A 61 -1.95 7.83 -11.87
CA GLY A 61 -0.81 7.95 -12.76
C GLY A 61 0.17 9.06 -12.36
N PRO A 62 1.37 9.12 -12.96
CA PRO A 62 2.41 10.10 -12.62
C PRO A 62 1.94 11.56 -12.67
N THR A 63 1.02 11.88 -13.58
CA THR A 63 0.45 13.22 -13.71
C THR A 63 -0.34 13.65 -12.47
N ILE A 64 -1.20 12.76 -11.95
CA ILE A 64 -2.02 13.05 -10.77
C ILE A 64 -1.17 12.97 -9.50
N GLN A 65 -0.23 12.03 -9.41
CA GLN A 65 0.77 11.98 -8.33
C GLN A 65 1.54 13.31 -8.20
N LYS A 66 1.96 13.89 -9.32
CA LYS A 66 2.64 15.20 -9.33
C LYS A 66 1.71 16.31 -8.83
N ALA A 67 0.44 16.31 -9.24
CA ALA A 67 -0.54 17.29 -8.76
C ALA A 67 -0.79 17.16 -7.24
N ASN A 68 -0.94 15.92 -6.73
CA ASN A 68 -1.04 15.64 -5.30
C ASN A 68 0.18 16.16 -4.53
N THR A 69 1.39 15.89 -5.03
CA THR A 69 2.64 16.36 -4.40
C THR A 69 2.65 17.88 -4.26
N ILE A 70 2.32 18.61 -5.34
CA ILE A 70 2.28 20.07 -5.34
C ILE A 70 1.20 20.59 -4.38
N ALA A 71 0.01 19.97 -4.39
CA ALA A 71 -1.09 20.37 -3.52
C ALA A 71 -0.78 20.12 -2.03
N ILE A 72 -0.12 19.01 -1.69
CA ILE A 72 0.35 18.72 -0.33
C ILE A 72 1.40 19.73 0.12
N GLN A 73 2.35 20.10 -0.76
CA GLN A 73 3.34 21.15 -0.48
C GLN A 73 2.67 22.53 -0.23
N ASN A 74 1.51 22.76 -0.84
CA ASN A 74 0.69 23.96 -0.59
C ASN A 74 -0.18 23.86 0.69
N GLY A 75 -0.04 22.79 1.49
CA GLY A 75 -0.77 22.62 2.75
C GLY A 75 -2.25 22.23 2.59
N VAL A 76 -2.62 21.63 1.44
CA VAL A 76 -4.00 21.19 1.21
C VAL A 76 -4.34 20.01 2.10
N THR A 77 -5.51 20.07 2.72
CA THR A 77 -6.09 19.05 3.61
C THR A 77 -7.54 18.80 3.23
N LEU A 78 -8.17 17.76 3.79
CA LEU A 78 -9.61 17.55 3.64
C LEU A 78 -10.43 18.77 4.10
N THR A 79 -10.04 19.40 5.22
CA THR A 79 -10.70 20.59 5.76
C THR A 79 -10.59 21.78 4.80
N SER A 80 -9.42 22.03 4.21
CA SER A 80 -9.30 23.11 3.23
C SER A 80 -10.06 22.79 1.94
N SER A 81 -10.11 21.53 1.52
CA SER A 81 -10.90 21.12 0.34
C SER A 81 -12.40 21.39 0.52
N LEU A 82 -12.94 21.15 1.72
CA LEU A 82 -14.31 21.53 2.07
C LEU A 82 -14.54 23.05 1.94
N GLU A 83 -13.57 23.86 2.40
CA GLU A 83 -13.67 25.31 2.33
C GLU A 83 -13.59 25.85 0.89
N LEU A 84 -12.75 25.24 0.05
CA LEU A 84 -12.71 25.55 -1.38
C LEU A 84 -14.07 25.30 -2.05
N ILE A 85 -14.76 24.21 -1.69
CA ILE A 85 -16.11 23.94 -2.20
C ILE A 85 -17.13 24.94 -1.66
N ARG A 86 -17.12 25.28 -0.36
CA ARG A 86 -18.00 26.33 0.18
C ARG A 86 -17.84 27.65 -0.58
N THR A 87 -16.59 28.03 -0.84
CA THR A 87 -16.27 29.22 -1.61
C THR A 87 -16.79 29.11 -3.04
N ALA A 88 -16.59 27.98 -3.72
CA ALA A 88 -17.09 27.77 -5.08
C ALA A 88 -18.62 27.80 -5.17
N ARG A 89 -19.33 27.19 -4.21
CA ARG A 89 -20.80 27.27 -4.10
C ARG A 89 -21.26 28.71 -3.91
N SER A 90 -20.60 29.49 -3.04
CA SER A 90 -20.93 30.91 -2.82
C SER A 90 -20.74 31.77 -4.08
N LYS A 91 -19.78 31.40 -4.95
CA LYS A 91 -19.53 32.05 -6.25
C LYS A 91 -20.41 31.51 -7.38
N GLY A 92 -21.30 30.54 -7.11
CA GLY A 92 -22.32 30.11 -8.05
C GLY A 92 -22.11 28.74 -8.72
N LEU A 93 -21.18 27.91 -8.23
CA LEU A 93 -21.04 26.53 -8.71
C LEU A 93 -22.32 25.73 -8.41
N LYS A 94 -23.01 25.20 -9.43
CA LYS A 94 -24.30 24.50 -9.27
C LYS A 94 -24.22 22.99 -9.50
N ILE A 95 -23.34 22.55 -10.39
CA ILE A 95 -23.24 21.12 -10.72
C ILE A 95 -22.77 20.26 -9.53
N PRO A 96 -23.15 18.97 -9.47
CA PRO A 96 -22.70 18.07 -8.43
C PRO A 96 -21.17 17.95 -8.33
N VAL A 97 -20.66 17.90 -7.11
CA VAL A 97 -19.24 17.66 -6.80
C VAL A 97 -19.13 16.40 -5.94
N ILE A 98 -18.26 15.47 -6.33
CA ILE A 98 -17.95 14.27 -5.56
C ILE A 98 -16.48 14.29 -5.15
N PHE A 99 -16.19 13.83 -3.93
CA PHE A 99 -14.81 13.62 -3.54
C PHE A 99 -14.30 12.30 -4.10
N MET A 100 -13.12 12.34 -4.72
CA MET A 100 -12.40 11.14 -5.13
C MET A 100 -11.08 11.05 -4.37
N GLY A 101 -10.79 9.94 -3.71
CA GLY A 101 -9.56 9.82 -2.93
C GLY A 101 -9.31 8.44 -2.34
N TYR A 102 -8.40 8.39 -1.38
CA TYR A 102 -7.97 7.16 -0.70
C TYR A 102 -8.50 7.14 0.73
N TRP A 103 -8.74 5.93 1.24
CA TRP A 103 -9.43 5.72 2.50
C TRP A 103 -8.70 6.34 3.69
N ASN A 104 -7.36 6.30 3.71
CA ASN A 104 -6.57 6.76 4.84
C ASN A 104 -6.82 8.24 5.23
N VAL A 105 -7.05 9.10 4.24
CA VAL A 105 -7.33 10.54 4.46
C VAL A 105 -8.68 10.72 5.16
N LEU A 106 -9.69 9.94 4.76
CA LEU A 106 -11.01 9.97 5.39
C LEU A 106 -10.98 9.32 6.77
N LEU A 107 -10.28 8.19 6.91
CA LEU A 107 -10.10 7.49 8.18
C LEU A 107 -9.46 8.39 9.23
N SER A 108 -8.37 9.08 8.89
CA SER A 108 -7.71 10.04 9.78
C SER A 108 -8.65 11.17 10.26
N TYR A 109 -9.49 11.68 9.36
CA TYR A 109 -10.52 12.67 9.73
C TYR A 109 -11.57 12.08 10.67
N MET A 110 -12.05 10.87 10.37
CA MET A 110 -13.06 10.17 11.17
C MET A 110 -12.56 9.80 12.56
N ASP A 111 -11.30 9.38 12.69
CA ASP A 111 -10.68 9.09 13.99
C ASP A 111 -10.59 10.33 14.86
N LYS A 112 -10.36 11.50 14.25
CA LYS A 112 -10.23 12.78 14.96
C LYS A 112 -11.57 13.45 15.30
N PHE A 113 -12.54 13.41 14.38
CA PHE A 113 -13.78 14.20 14.48
C PHE A 113 -15.07 13.38 14.48
N GLY A 114 -14.99 12.08 14.16
CA GLY A 114 -16.14 11.19 14.00
C GLY A 114 -16.71 11.16 12.58
N GLY A 115 -17.25 10.00 12.20
CA GLY A 115 -17.91 9.80 10.90
C GLY A 115 -19.11 10.70 10.65
N GLU A 116 -19.90 11.01 11.70
CA GLU A 116 -21.07 11.88 11.57
C GLU A 116 -20.68 13.31 11.23
N LYS A 117 -19.57 13.78 11.80
CA LYS A 117 -19.00 15.08 11.50
C LYS A 117 -18.52 15.16 10.05
N LEU A 118 -17.81 14.13 9.56
CA LEU A 118 -17.42 14.05 8.14
C LEU A 118 -18.63 14.21 7.21
N MET A 119 -19.71 13.46 7.46
CA MET A 119 -20.91 13.55 6.62
C MET A 119 -21.58 14.92 6.70
N THR A 120 -21.67 15.49 7.90
CA THR A 120 -22.25 16.83 8.12
C THR A 120 -21.45 17.91 7.39
N ASP A 121 -20.12 17.92 7.57
CA ASP A 121 -19.24 18.91 6.97
C ASP A 121 -19.25 18.82 5.42
N CYS A 122 -19.26 17.60 4.87
CA CYS A 122 -19.38 17.37 3.43
C CYS A 122 -20.73 17.88 2.89
N ARG A 123 -21.84 17.56 3.57
CA ARG A 123 -23.18 18.02 3.16
C ARG A 123 -23.27 19.54 3.19
N GLU A 124 -22.82 20.18 4.27
CA GLU A 124 -22.82 21.64 4.42
C GLU A 124 -21.91 22.34 3.41
N ALA A 125 -20.79 21.72 3.05
CA ALA A 125 -19.96 22.23 1.97
C ALA A 125 -20.63 22.13 0.59
N GLY A 126 -21.60 21.23 0.41
CA GLY A 126 -22.27 20.99 -0.87
C GLY A 126 -21.60 19.90 -1.71
N ILE A 127 -20.94 18.93 -1.05
CA ILE A 127 -20.49 17.67 -1.64
C ILE A 127 -21.70 16.75 -1.84
N ASN A 128 -21.66 15.91 -2.88
CA ASN A 128 -22.77 15.05 -3.28
C ASN A 128 -22.49 13.55 -3.10
N GLY A 129 -21.23 13.16 -2.92
CA GLY A 129 -20.84 11.78 -2.71
C GLY A 129 -19.33 11.54 -2.71
N PHE A 130 -18.94 10.27 -2.68
CA PHE A 130 -17.58 9.80 -2.59
C PHE A 130 -17.28 8.69 -3.59
N ILE A 131 -16.09 8.74 -4.17
CA ILE A 131 -15.38 7.63 -4.82
C ILE A 131 -14.15 7.36 -3.96
N ILE A 132 -14.10 6.21 -3.28
CA ILE A 132 -12.93 5.82 -2.47
C ILE A 132 -12.26 4.67 -3.19
N VAL A 133 -11.07 4.94 -3.72
CA VAL A 133 -10.43 4.10 -4.73
C VAL A 133 -10.02 2.74 -4.18
N ASP A 134 -9.66 2.68 -2.90
CA ASP A 134 -9.04 1.55 -2.22
C ASP A 134 -9.89 0.98 -1.08
N LEU A 135 -11.18 1.34 -1.01
CA LEU A 135 -12.06 0.86 0.05
C LEU A 135 -12.54 -0.58 -0.24
N PRO A 136 -12.21 -1.56 0.61
CA PRO A 136 -12.66 -2.93 0.39
C PRO A 136 -14.17 -3.07 0.62
N PRO A 137 -14.86 -4.03 -0.02
CA PRO A 137 -16.31 -4.07 -0.03
C PRO A 137 -16.93 -4.23 1.35
N GLU A 138 -16.27 -4.96 2.26
CA GLU A 138 -16.73 -5.12 3.64
C GLU A 138 -16.78 -3.79 4.41
N GLU A 139 -15.84 -2.88 4.16
CA GLU A 139 -15.87 -1.53 4.74
C GLU A 139 -16.78 -0.59 3.97
N ALA A 140 -16.87 -0.79 2.65
CA ALA A 140 -17.75 -0.03 1.78
C ALA A 140 -19.21 -0.15 2.21
N VAL A 141 -19.67 -1.31 2.67
CA VAL A 141 -21.05 -1.47 3.20
C VAL A 141 -21.30 -0.52 4.37
N SER A 142 -20.40 -0.53 5.36
CA SER A 142 -20.51 0.31 6.55
C SER A 142 -20.45 1.79 6.20
N PHE A 143 -19.45 2.18 5.40
CA PHE A 143 -19.26 3.56 4.97
C PHE A 143 -20.42 4.06 4.10
N ARG A 144 -20.92 3.26 3.17
CA ARG A 144 -22.07 3.59 2.32
C ARG A 144 -23.33 3.82 3.14
N ASN A 145 -23.56 3.03 4.19
CA ASN A 145 -24.69 3.25 5.08
C ASN A 145 -24.55 4.59 5.83
N PHE A 146 -23.32 4.95 6.22
CA PHE A 146 -23.01 6.25 6.80
C PHE A 146 -23.26 7.40 5.81
N ALA A 147 -22.77 7.27 4.58
CA ALA A 147 -22.95 8.26 3.52
C ALA A 147 -24.43 8.47 3.17
N THR A 148 -25.18 7.37 3.01
CA THR A 148 -26.62 7.41 2.71
C THR A 148 -27.41 8.14 3.81
N LYS A 149 -27.12 7.87 5.08
CA LYS A 149 -27.74 8.58 6.22
C LYS A 149 -27.45 10.09 6.18
N GLY A 150 -26.28 10.48 5.67
CA GLY A 150 -25.90 11.87 5.43
C GLY A 150 -26.49 12.50 4.15
N GLY A 151 -27.22 11.74 3.34
CA GLY A 151 -27.72 12.19 2.02
C GLY A 151 -26.66 12.22 0.92
N LEU A 152 -25.48 11.66 1.18
CA LEU A 152 -24.33 11.60 0.28
C LEU A 152 -24.30 10.25 -0.43
N SER A 153 -23.86 10.24 -1.68
CA SER A 153 -23.74 9.04 -2.50
C SER A 153 -22.42 8.31 -2.23
N TYR A 154 -22.43 6.99 -2.28
CA TYR A 154 -21.21 6.18 -2.43
C TYR A 154 -21.18 5.55 -3.82
N VAL A 155 -20.13 5.84 -4.59
CA VAL A 155 -19.97 5.37 -5.97
C VAL A 155 -18.96 4.22 -5.98
N PRO A 156 -19.39 2.97 -6.20
CA PRO A 156 -18.48 1.84 -6.29
C PRO A 156 -17.70 1.84 -7.60
N LEU A 157 -16.47 1.33 -7.56
CA LEU A 157 -15.62 1.14 -8.73
C LEU A 157 -15.68 -0.31 -9.21
N ILE A 158 -15.74 -0.52 -10.52
CA ILE A 158 -15.65 -1.83 -11.16
C ILE A 158 -14.56 -1.78 -12.22
N ALA A 159 -13.71 -2.81 -12.27
CA ALA A 159 -12.63 -2.92 -13.24
C ALA A 159 -12.79 -4.20 -14.09
N PRO A 160 -12.14 -4.30 -15.27
CA PRO A 160 -12.19 -5.51 -16.10
C PRO A 160 -11.66 -6.77 -15.38
N SER A 161 -10.86 -6.58 -14.33
CA SER A 161 -10.37 -7.62 -13.43
C SER A 161 -11.40 -8.10 -12.40
N THR A 162 -12.48 -7.35 -12.14
CA THR A 162 -13.48 -7.70 -11.13
C THR A 162 -14.19 -9.01 -11.49
N THR A 163 -14.31 -9.92 -10.52
CA THR A 163 -15.00 -11.20 -10.71
C THR A 163 -16.53 -11.01 -10.86
N PRO A 164 -17.25 -11.90 -11.56
CA PRO A 164 -18.70 -11.78 -11.74
C PRO A 164 -19.49 -11.62 -10.43
N GLU A 165 -19.12 -12.38 -9.39
CA GLU A 165 -19.76 -12.36 -8.08
C GLU A 165 -19.56 -10.99 -7.40
N ARG A 166 -18.35 -10.44 -7.52
CA ARG A 166 -18.01 -9.12 -6.98
C ARG A 166 -18.65 -7.99 -7.76
N ILE A 167 -18.83 -8.12 -9.09
CA ILE A 167 -19.61 -7.18 -9.90
C ILE A 167 -21.04 -7.09 -9.37
N ASP A 168 -21.71 -8.23 -9.17
CA ASP A 168 -23.08 -8.26 -8.64
C ASP A 168 -23.17 -7.59 -7.26
N PHE A 169 -22.22 -7.87 -6.38
CA PHE A 169 -22.14 -7.23 -5.06
C PHE A 169 -21.95 -5.71 -5.15
N LEU A 170 -20.95 -5.24 -5.89
CA LEU A 170 -20.65 -3.81 -6.02
C LEU A 170 -21.79 -3.04 -6.69
N CYS A 171 -22.43 -3.64 -7.69
CA CYS A 171 -23.62 -3.10 -8.34
C CYS A 171 -24.79 -2.89 -7.35
N LYS A 172 -24.95 -3.75 -6.34
CA LYS A 172 -25.97 -3.58 -5.28
C LYS A 172 -25.65 -2.45 -4.30
N LEU A 173 -24.38 -2.07 -4.17
CA LEU A 173 -23.97 -0.93 -3.34
C LEU A 173 -24.21 0.42 -4.03
N ALA A 174 -24.24 0.42 -5.37
CA ALA A 174 -24.37 1.63 -6.16
C ALA A 174 -25.71 2.34 -5.88
N ASP A 175 -25.64 3.59 -5.45
CA ASP A 175 -26.82 4.40 -5.18
C ASP A 175 -27.04 5.52 -6.22
N SER A 176 -26.07 5.84 -7.07
CA SER A 176 -26.20 6.90 -8.08
C SER A 176 -25.74 6.44 -9.45
N PHE A 177 -24.47 6.05 -9.59
CA PHE A 177 -23.87 5.48 -10.78
C PHE A 177 -22.76 4.49 -10.37
N VAL A 178 -22.31 3.68 -11.32
CA VAL A 178 -21.14 2.81 -11.17
C VAL A 178 -19.97 3.42 -11.94
N TYR A 179 -18.82 3.56 -11.28
CA TYR A 179 -17.60 3.99 -11.93
C TYR A 179 -16.90 2.78 -12.55
N VAL A 180 -16.68 2.80 -13.86
CA VAL A 180 -16.03 1.71 -14.60
C VAL A 180 -14.65 2.14 -15.06
N VAL A 181 -13.62 1.41 -14.63
CA VAL A 181 -12.24 1.62 -15.07
C VAL A 181 -12.07 1.00 -16.45
N SER A 182 -11.63 1.77 -17.45
CA SER A 182 -11.59 1.30 -18.85
C SER A 182 -10.44 0.31 -19.16
N ARG A 183 -9.40 0.23 -18.31
CA ARG A 183 -8.16 -0.48 -18.61
C ARG A 183 -7.49 -1.14 -17.41
N MET A 184 -6.63 -2.10 -17.71
CA MET A 184 -5.65 -2.66 -16.78
C MET A 184 -4.45 -1.70 -16.71
N GLY A 185 -4.12 -1.17 -15.53
CA GLY A 185 -3.02 -0.21 -15.31
C GLY A 185 -3.48 1.19 -14.84
N VAL A 186 -2.52 2.06 -14.48
CA VAL A 186 -2.77 3.42 -13.94
C VAL A 186 -3.23 4.42 -15.01
N THR A 187 -3.72 5.62 -14.64
CA THR A 187 -4.06 6.70 -15.59
C THR A 187 -2.83 7.26 -16.34
N GLY A 188 -3.00 7.78 -17.56
CA GLY A 188 -1.90 8.34 -18.38
C GLY A 188 -0.96 7.39 -19.15
N ALA A 189 -0.84 6.09 -18.81
CA ALA A 189 -0.10 5.10 -19.62
C ALA A 189 -0.73 4.86 -21.02
N ASN A 190 0.06 4.45 -22.02
CA ASN A 190 -0.22 4.29 -23.47
C ASN A 190 -1.69 4.24 -23.97
N GLY A 191 -1.96 4.95 -25.08
CA GLY A 191 -3.26 5.52 -25.46
C GLY A 191 -4.28 4.67 -26.25
N ASN A 192 -4.40 3.37 -26.02
CA ASN A 192 -5.49 2.58 -26.64
C ASN A 192 -6.55 2.17 -25.60
N LEU A 193 -7.82 2.41 -25.91
CA LEU A 193 -8.95 1.91 -25.11
C LEU A 193 -9.11 0.40 -25.26
N ASN A 194 -9.61 -0.27 -24.22
CA ASN A 194 -9.84 -1.71 -24.25
C ASN A 194 -10.95 -2.05 -25.28
N PRO A 195 -10.66 -2.84 -26.33
CA PRO A 195 -11.65 -3.21 -27.34
C PRO A 195 -12.82 -4.03 -26.77
N GLU A 196 -12.63 -4.73 -25.65
CA GLU A 196 -13.67 -5.50 -24.97
C GLU A 196 -14.56 -4.65 -24.04
N LEU A 197 -14.29 -3.34 -23.92
CA LEU A 197 -15.04 -2.43 -23.06
C LEU A 197 -16.57 -2.46 -23.29
N PRO A 198 -17.10 -2.47 -24.53
CA PRO A 198 -18.55 -2.48 -24.76
C PRO A 198 -19.22 -3.72 -24.15
N LYS A 199 -18.62 -4.90 -24.36
CA LYS A 199 -19.11 -6.18 -23.83
C LYS A 199 -19.01 -6.22 -22.30
N PHE A 200 -17.97 -5.62 -21.73
CA PHE A 200 -17.83 -5.51 -20.29
C PHE A 200 -18.90 -4.60 -19.68
N LEU A 201 -19.16 -3.44 -20.28
CA LEU A 201 -20.21 -2.52 -19.85
C LEU A 201 -21.59 -3.13 -19.93
N GLU A 202 -21.88 -3.93 -20.94
CA GLU A 202 -23.15 -4.67 -21.04
C GLU A 202 -23.37 -5.59 -19.82
N LYS A 203 -22.31 -6.30 -19.38
CA LYS A 203 -22.36 -7.14 -18.17
C LYS A 203 -22.64 -6.32 -16.93
N VAL A 204 -21.96 -5.18 -16.75
CA VAL A 204 -22.15 -4.28 -15.60
C VAL A 204 -23.56 -3.67 -15.60
N LYS A 205 -24.05 -3.21 -16.76
CA LYS A 205 -25.41 -2.68 -16.93
C LYS A 205 -26.48 -3.72 -16.59
N LYS A 206 -26.27 -4.96 -17.01
CA LYS A 206 -27.16 -6.08 -16.67
C LYS A 206 -27.16 -6.38 -15.17
N ALA A 207 -25.98 -6.46 -14.54
CA ALA A 207 -25.85 -6.75 -13.11
C ALA A 207 -26.41 -5.63 -12.23
N SER A 208 -26.25 -4.37 -12.63
CA SER A 208 -26.73 -3.21 -11.89
C SER A 208 -28.22 -2.90 -12.07
N GLY A 209 -28.95 -3.64 -12.90
CA GLY A 209 -30.37 -3.38 -13.15
C GLY A 209 -30.62 -2.02 -13.83
N GLY A 210 -29.66 -1.51 -14.60
CA GLY A 210 -29.79 -0.26 -15.35
C GLY A 210 -29.35 1.01 -14.61
N VAL A 211 -28.61 0.89 -13.50
CA VAL A 211 -27.90 2.05 -12.90
C VAL A 211 -26.91 2.62 -13.95
N PRO A 212 -26.82 3.96 -14.10
CA PRO A 212 -25.90 4.57 -15.06
C PRO A 212 -24.45 4.14 -14.84
N THR A 213 -23.69 3.95 -15.92
CA THR A 213 -22.26 3.67 -15.85
C THR A 213 -21.44 4.86 -16.35
N ALA A 214 -20.49 5.32 -15.54
CA ALA A 214 -19.49 6.31 -15.95
C ALA A 214 -18.16 5.63 -16.19
N VAL A 215 -17.57 5.81 -17.38
CA VAL A 215 -16.28 5.20 -17.69
C VAL A 215 -15.17 6.24 -17.55
N GLY A 216 -14.14 5.88 -16.79
CA GLY A 216 -12.93 6.66 -16.66
C GLY A 216 -11.66 5.87 -16.88
N PHE A 217 -10.52 6.53 -16.65
CA PHE A 217 -9.16 6.06 -16.96
C PHE A 217 -8.89 5.97 -18.47
N GLY A 218 -7.78 6.53 -18.95
CA GLY A 218 -7.37 6.41 -20.37
C GLY A 218 -8.14 7.29 -21.40
N VAL A 219 -9.14 8.07 -20.98
CA VAL A 219 -9.81 9.04 -21.85
C VAL A 219 -9.07 10.37 -21.81
N SER A 220 -8.45 10.75 -22.93
CA SER A 220 -7.60 11.95 -23.03
C SER A 220 -7.77 12.73 -24.33
N THR A 221 -8.50 12.19 -25.31
CA THR A 221 -8.76 12.82 -26.61
C THR A 221 -10.25 12.88 -26.89
N ARG A 222 -10.65 13.68 -27.88
CA ARG A 222 -12.04 13.77 -28.33
C ARG A 222 -12.52 12.46 -28.95
N GLU A 223 -11.64 11.74 -29.63
CA GLU A 223 -11.94 10.43 -30.21
C GLU A 223 -12.23 9.40 -29.12
N HIS A 224 -11.44 9.39 -28.03
CA HIS A 224 -11.72 8.54 -26.88
C HIS A 224 -13.05 8.90 -26.24
N PHE A 225 -13.33 10.21 -26.08
CA PHE A 225 -14.60 10.68 -25.53
C PHE A 225 -15.78 10.19 -26.36
N LYS A 226 -15.73 10.33 -27.69
CA LYS A 226 -16.79 9.86 -28.60
C LYS A 226 -17.00 8.36 -28.52
N PHE A 227 -15.92 7.58 -28.55
CA PHE A 227 -16.02 6.12 -28.44
C PHE A 227 -16.69 5.69 -27.13
N VAL A 228 -16.28 6.29 -26.00
CA VAL A 228 -16.86 5.96 -24.69
C VAL A 228 -18.32 6.45 -24.59
N ALA A 229 -18.63 7.61 -25.18
CA ALA A 229 -19.97 8.18 -25.24
C ALA A 229 -20.99 7.28 -25.95
N GLU A 230 -20.54 6.43 -26.89
CA GLU A 230 -21.41 5.48 -27.60
C GLU A 230 -21.84 4.29 -26.72
N VAL A 231 -21.07 3.97 -25.67
CA VAL A 231 -21.24 2.73 -24.90
C VAL A 231 -21.56 2.93 -23.42
N ALA A 232 -21.25 4.11 -22.86
CA ALA A 232 -21.43 4.46 -21.46
C ALA A 232 -22.40 5.64 -21.27
N ASP A 233 -23.01 5.73 -20.09
CA ASP A 233 -23.92 6.83 -19.74
C ASP A 233 -23.15 8.09 -19.29
N GLY A 234 -21.89 7.95 -18.92
CA GLY A 234 -20.99 9.05 -18.60
C GLY A 234 -19.54 8.79 -18.99
N VAL A 235 -18.79 9.87 -19.23
CA VAL A 235 -17.38 9.85 -19.61
C VAL A 235 -16.57 10.71 -18.65
N VAL A 236 -15.50 10.15 -18.07
CA VAL A 236 -14.64 10.81 -17.09
C VAL A 236 -13.30 11.21 -17.73
N ILE A 237 -12.89 12.47 -17.58
CA ILE A 237 -11.56 12.96 -18.00
C ILE A 237 -10.86 13.64 -16.83
N GLY A 238 -9.68 13.15 -16.45
CA GLY A 238 -8.86 13.71 -15.37
C GLY A 238 -7.46 14.11 -15.78
N SER A 239 -6.61 13.13 -16.11
CA SER A 239 -5.17 13.38 -16.34
C SER A 239 -4.90 14.44 -17.41
N GLN A 240 -5.74 14.56 -18.45
CA GLN A 240 -5.57 15.58 -19.46
C GLN A 240 -5.90 17.00 -18.95
N ILE A 241 -6.90 17.15 -18.07
CA ILE A 241 -7.21 18.42 -17.42
C ILE A 241 -6.02 18.85 -16.55
N ILE A 242 -5.46 17.93 -15.76
CA ILE A 242 -4.25 18.18 -14.97
C ILE A 242 -3.05 18.56 -15.87
N ASN A 243 -2.86 17.88 -17.01
CA ASN A 243 -1.79 18.22 -17.96
C ASN A 243 -1.95 19.62 -18.56
N ILE A 244 -3.18 20.04 -18.85
CA ILE A 244 -3.46 21.41 -19.33
C ILE A 244 -3.12 22.42 -18.25
N LEU A 245 -3.54 22.18 -17.00
CA LEU A 245 -3.19 23.03 -15.86
C LEU A 245 -1.68 23.10 -15.62
N LEU A 246 -0.96 21.98 -15.76
CA LEU A 246 0.51 21.93 -15.66
C LEU A 246 1.23 22.76 -16.74
N LYS A 247 0.65 22.87 -17.93
CA LYS A 247 1.25 23.57 -19.09
C LYS A 247 0.78 25.02 -19.22
N SER A 248 -0.27 25.41 -18.49
CA SER A 248 -0.85 26.74 -18.57
C SER A 248 0.06 27.80 -17.93
N LEU A 249 0.07 29.00 -18.49
CA LEU A 249 0.68 30.15 -17.82
C LEU A 249 -0.09 30.49 -16.54
N VAL A 250 0.58 31.17 -15.61
CA VAL A 250 -0.01 31.59 -14.34
C VAL A 250 -1.26 32.43 -14.60
N GLY A 251 -2.41 32.01 -14.04
CA GLY A 251 -3.70 32.67 -14.21
C GLY A 251 -4.50 32.26 -15.44
N GLU A 252 -3.92 31.56 -16.42
CA GLU A 252 -4.62 31.10 -17.62
C GLU A 252 -5.26 29.71 -17.47
N GLY A 253 -4.91 28.98 -16.41
CA GLY A 253 -5.40 27.62 -16.14
C GLY A 253 -6.91 27.45 -16.28
N PRO A 254 -7.75 28.23 -15.55
CA PRO A 254 -9.21 28.15 -15.65
C PRO A 254 -9.72 28.32 -17.09
N LYS A 255 -9.22 29.30 -17.83
CA LYS A 255 -9.63 29.56 -19.22
C LYS A 255 -9.30 28.37 -20.12
N ASN A 256 -8.07 27.85 -20.02
CA ASN A 256 -7.60 26.76 -20.88
C ASN A 256 -8.37 25.45 -20.63
N VAL A 257 -8.72 25.15 -19.38
CA VAL A 257 -9.55 23.96 -19.09
C VAL A 257 -11.00 24.15 -19.53
N GLN A 258 -11.56 25.36 -19.42
CA GLN A 258 -12.90 25.66 -19.93
C GLN A 258 -12.98 25.43 -21.45
N GLU A 259 -12.03 25.97 -22.21
CA GLU A 259 -11.96 25.83 -23.68
C GLU A 259 -11.84 24.35 -24.09
N TYR A 260 -10.93 23.61 -23.45
CA TYR A 260 -10.76 22.18 -23.69
C TYR A 260 -12.03 21.37 -23.38
N CYS A 261 -12.65 21.61 -22.22
CA CYS A 261 -13.89 20.93 -21.83
C CYS A 261 -15.02 21.21 -22.83
N ALA A 262 -15.17 22.47 -23.26
CA ALA A 262 -16.18 22.88 -24.21
C ALA A 262 -15.98 22.22 -25.59
N GLU A 263 -14.73 22.08 -26.04
CA GLU A 263 -14.39 21.40 -27.29
C GLU A 263 -14.69 19.89 -27.24
N VAL A 264 -14.28 19.22 -26.16
CA VAL A 264 -14.40 17.76 -26.04
C VAL A 264 -15.85 17.32 -25.97
N CYS A 265 -16.68 18.03 -25.20
CA CYS A 265 -18.10 17.72 -25.07
C CYS A 265 -18.99 18.39 -26.12
N ASP A 266 -18.38 19.04 -27.12
CA ASP A 266 -19.04 19.76 -28.21
C ASP A 266 -20.11 20.75 -27.72
N LEU A 267 -19.78 21.52 -26.68
CA LEU A 267 -20.73 22.36 -25.96
C LEU A 267 -21.49 23.34 -26.88
N HIS A 268 -20.83 23.86 -27.91
CA HIS A 268 -21.40 24.81 -28.86
C HIS A 268 -22.47 24.20 -29.79
N SER A 269 -22.51 22.87 -29.95
CA SER A 269 -23.54 22.19 -30.73
C SER A 269 -24.74 21.75 -29.90
N ARG A 270 -24.69 21.89 -28.56
CA ARG A 270 -25.83 21.59 -27.67
C ARG A 270 -27.00 22.52 -28.01
N THR A 271 -28.06 21.97 -28.58
CA THR A 271 -29.29 22.70 -28.88
C THR A 271 -29.90 23.23 -27.58
N LYS A 272 -30.22 24.54 -27.54
CA LYS A 272 -30.90 25.19 -26.39
C LYS A 272 -32.30 24.63 -26.10
N SER A 273 -32.83 23.71 -26.92
CA SER A 273 -34.19 23.20 -26.84
C SER A 273 -34.31 21.99 -25.89
N ALA A 274 -34.22 22.23 -24.59
CA ALA A 274 -34.68 21.28 -23.55
C ALA A 274 -34.68 21.83 -22.13
N PHE A 275 -34.10 23.02 -21.87
CA PHE A 275 -33.88 23.51 -20.50
C PHE A 275 -35.14 23.73 -19.65
N ASN A 276 -36.34 23.83 -20.25
CA ASN A 276 -37.58 24.20 -19.55
C ASN A 276 -38.67 23.09 -19.49
N GLN A 277 -38.40 21.85 -19.90
CA GLN A 277 -39.42 20.78 -19.94
C GLN A 277 -39.09 19.50 -19.15
N TYR A 278 -37.95 19.47 -18.45
CA TYR A 278 -37.60 18.33 -17.60
C TYR A 278 -38.20 18.51 -16.20
N GLU A 279 -39.27 17.77 -15.90
CA GLU A 279 -39.70 17.51 -14.53
C GLU A 279 -38.97 16.27 -13.99
N PRO A 280 -38.34 16.35 -12.80
CA PRO A 280 -37.67 15.19 -12.21
C PRO A 280 -38.68 14.07 -11.94
N PRO A 281 -38.31 12.78 -12.12
CA PRO A 281 -39.20 11.68 -11.81
C PRO A 281 -39.59 11.71 -10.33
N SER A 282 -40.87 11.46 -10.02
CA SER A 282 -41.38 11.32 -8.65
C SER A 282 -40.68 10.16 -7.92
N ASP A 283 -40.31 10.38 -6.65
CA ASP A 283 -39.57 9.53 -5.69
C ASP A 283 -40.16 8.12 -5.39
N ASN A 284 -40.62 7.37 -6.38
CA ASN A 284 -41.27 6.06 -6.19
C ASN A 284 -40.47 4.87 -6.75
N ALA A 285 -39.14 4.97 -6.73
CA ALA A 285 -38.28 3.80 -6.79
C ALA A 285 -37.11 4.04 -5.83
N PHE A 286 -36.86 3.11 -4.91
CA PHE A 286 -35.82 3.15 -3.86
C PHE A 286 -36.24 3.79 -2.53
N SER A 287 -36.95 3.02 -1.70
CA SER A 287 -36.94 3.23 -0.26
C SER A 287 -35.54 2.88 0.29
N PRO A 288 -34.88 3.77 1.06
CA PRO A 288 -33.64 3.44 1.76
C PRO A 288 -33.79 2.17 2.60
N ASP A 289 -34.96 1.96 3.21
CA ASP A 289 -35.26 0.81 4.07
C ASP A 289 -35.33 -0.52 3.31
N SER A 290 -35.75 -0.52 2.03
CA SER A 290 -35.81 -1.75 1.23
C SER A 290 -34.42 -2.23 0.79
N ILE A 291 -33.50 -1.29 0.53
CA ILE A 291 -32.09 -1.59 0.21
C ILE A 291 -31.34 -2.00 1.48
N ILE A 292 -31.57 -1.32 2.62
CA ILE A 292 -30.99 -1.69 3.91
C ILE A 292 -31.37 -3.13 4.28
N LYS A 293 -32.64 -3.52 4.14
CA LYS A 293 -33.08 -4.92 4.35
C LYS A 293 -32.51 -5.91 3.34
N GLN A 294 -32.25 -5.51 2.09
CA GLN A 294 -31.60 -6.39 1.11
C GLN A 294 -30.11 -6.60 1.41
N ILE A 295 -29.43 -5.59 1.98
CA ILE A 295 -28.00 -5.64 2.31
C ILE A 295 -27.75 -6.27 3.69
N GLU A 296 -28.61 -6.06 4.68
CA GLU A 296 -28.56 -6.80 5.97
C GLU A 296 -28.76 -8.32 5.76
N ASN A 297 -29.39 -8.72 4.66
CA ASN A 297 -29.53 -10.12 4.23
C ASN A 297 -28.38 -10.62 3.33
N LEU A 298 -27.50 -9.73 2.82
CA LEU A 298 -26.26 -10.13 2.17
C LEU A 298 -25.31 -10.59 3.28
N LYS A 299 -25.04 -11.89 3.35
CA LYS A 299 -24.08 -12.45 4.30
C LYS A 299 -22.71 -11.83 4.06
N THR A 300 -22.33 -10.88 4.89
CA THR A 300 -21.00 -10.24 4.92
C THR A 300 -19.86 -11.21 5.26
N GLU A 301 -20.20 -12.46 5.56
CA GLU A 301 -19.28 -13.55 5.92
C GLU A 301 -18.86 -14.42 4.72
N ASP A 302 -19.24 -14.07 3.48
CA ASP A 302 -18.75 -14.80 2.30
C ASP A 302 -17.21 -14.67 2.20
N PRO A 303 -16.44 -15.77 2.26
CA PRO A 303 -14.98 -15.73 2.15
C PRO A 303 -14.47 -15.14 0.83
N LEU A 304 -15.30 -15.14 -0.23
CA LEU A 304 -15.00 -14.48 -1.52
C LEU A 304 -15.11 -12.95 -1.44
N ILE A 305 -15.74 -12.43 -0.39
CA ILE A 305 -16.00 -11.01 -0.16
C ILE A 305 -15.15 -10.47 1.00
N GLN A 306 -14.89 -11.28 2.04
CA GLN A 306 -14.14 -10.85 3.22
C GLN A 306 -12.72 -11.44 3.26
N ALA A 307 -11.72 -10.58 3.13
CA ALA A 307 -10.32 -10.95 3.29
C ALA A 307 -9.98 -11.28 4.76
N SER A 308 -9.01 -12.18 4.97
CA SER A 308 -8.52 -12.51 6.30
C SER A 308 -7.86 -11.30 6.99
N ARG A 309 -8.07 -11.20 8.31
CA ARG A 309 -7.58 -10.12 9.17
C ARG A 309 -6.99 -10.67 10.47
N PHE A 310 -6.11 -9.88 11.08
CA PHE A 310 -5.54 -10.11 12.40
C PHE A 310 -6.17 -9.10 13.37
N GLY A 311 -7.26 -9.47 14.02
CA GLY A 311 -8.10 -8.49 14.72
C GLY A 311 -8.66 -7.46 13.73
N GLU A 312 -8.39 -6.18 13.95
CA GLU A 312 -8.77 -5.11 13.00
C GLU A 312 -7.78 -4.89 11.85
N PHE A 313 -6.56 -5.44 11.94
CA PHE A 313 -5.48 -5.22 10.98
C PHE A 313 -5.51 -6.22 9.82
N GLY A 314 -4.95 -5.87 8.68
CA GLY A 314 -4.97 -6.71 7.47
C GLY A 314 -5.90 -6.15 6.39
N GLY A 315 -6.64 -7.03 5.71
CA GLY A 315 -7.59 -6.64 4.65
C GLY A 315 -6.95 -6.42 3.27
N GLN A 316 -7.75 -5.93 2.33
CA GLN A 316 -7.37 -5.66 0.94
C GLN A 316 -7.76 -4.24 0.53
N TYR A 317 -7.07 -3.24 1.09
CA TYR A 317 -7.31 -1.82 0.79
C TYR A 317 -6.64 -1.41 -0.52
N VAL A 318 -7.07 -2.04 -1.61
CA VAL A 318 -6.45 -1.88 -2.92
C VAL A 318 -7.46 -1.40 -3.95
N PRO A 319 -6.99 -0.72 -5.00
CA PRO A 319 -7.81 -0.47 -6.16
C PRO A 319 -8.39 -1.76 -6.76
N GLU A 320 -9.62 -1.67 -7.25
CA GLU A 320 -10.36 -2.81 -7.79
C GLU A 320 -9.62 -3.55 -8.94
N ILE A 321 -8.73 -2.85 -9.65
CA ILE A 321 -7.85 -3.42 -10.70
C ILE A 321 -6.94 -4.56 -10.18
N LEU A 322 -6.68 -4.63 -8.87
CA LEU A 322 -5.78 -5.63 -8.26
C LEU A 322 -6.46 -6.85 -7.69
N ILE A 323 -7.77 -6.83 -7.53
CA ILE A 323 -8.48 -7.90 -6.81
C ILE A 323 -8.24 -9.25 -7.48
N ARG A 324 -8.25 -9.32 -8.82
CA ARG A 324 -7.94 -10.56 -9.55
C ARG A 324 -6.54 -11.10 -9.23
N CYS A 325 -5.54 -10.21 -9.15
CA CYS A 325 -4.17 -10.59 -8.83
C CYS A 325 -4.10 -11.24 -7.44
N LEU A 326 -4.76 -10.62 -6.45
CA LEU A 326 -4.79 -11.11 -5.08
C LEU A 326 -5.61 -12.40 -4.93
N SER A 327 -6.75 -12.51 -5.62
CA SER A 327 -7.58 -13.72 -5.58
C SER A 327 -6.90 -14.93 -6.22
N GLU A 328 -6.19 -14.74 -7.35
CA GLU A 328 -5.39 -15.82 -7.97
C GLU A 328 -4.25 -16.26 -7.04
N LEU A 329 -3.56 -15.29 -6.44
CA LEU A 329 -2.49 -15.54 -5.47
C LEU A 329 -3.00 -16.30 -4.25
N GLU A 330 -4.12 -15.89 -3.68
CA GLU A 330 -4.74 -16.54 -2.52
C GLU A 330 -5.18 -17.96 -2.84
N THR A 331 -5.83 -18.15 -3.98
CA THR A 331 -6.26 -19.48 -4.44
C THR A 331 -5.05 -20.41 -4.59
N GLY A 332 -3.99 -19.94 -5.27
CA GLY A 332 -2.74 -20.69 -5.43
C GLY A 332 -2.10 -21.04 -4.09
N PHE A 333 -2.02 -20.06 -3.18
CA PHE A 333 -1.45 -20.28 -1.86
C PHE A 333 -2.25 -21.31 -1.04
N ASN A 334 -3.58 -21.23 -1.08
CA ASN A 334 -4.46 -22.16 -0.37
C ASN A 334 -4.32 -23.61 -0.88
N LEU A 335 -3.94 -23.81 -2.15
CA LEU A 335 -3.65 -25.13 -2.70
C LEU A 335 -2.31 -25.69 -2.20
N ILE A 336 -1.29 -24.86 -2.03
CA ILE A 336 0.06 -25.32 -1.67
C ILE A 336 0.31 -25.40 -0.16
N LYS A 337 -0.41 -24.60 0.67
CA LYS A 337 -0.07 -24.41 2.08
C LYS A 337 -0.08 -25.70 2.91
N ASP A 338 -0.95 -26.65 2.56
CA ASP A 338 -1.09 -27.95 3.22
C ASP A 338 -0.65 -29.12 2.33
N ASP A 339 -0.10 -28.86 1.13
CA ASP A 339 0.33 -29.91 0.20
C ASP A 339 1.71 -30.46 0.59
N LYS A 340 1.74 -31.75 0.93
CA LYS A 340 2.99 -32.47 1.25
C LYS A 340 3.99 -32.40 0.09
N LYS A 341 3.56 -32.50 -1.17
CA LYS A 341 4.48 -32.49 -2.32
C LYS A 341 5.19 -31.16 -2.45
N PHE A 342 4.46 -30.05 -2.31
CA PHE A 342 5.04 -28.71 -2.27
C PHE A 342 6.10 -28.58 -1.17
N TRP A 343 5.77 -29.00 0.06
CA TRP A 343 6.72 -28.90 1.18
C TRP A 343 7.91 -29.84 1.05
N ASP A 344 7.74 -31.03 0.47
CA ASP A 344 8.84 -31.94 0.15
C ASP A 344 9.79 -31.30 -0.89
N GLU A 345 9.25 -30.65 -1.94
CA GLU A 345 10.05 -29.89 -2.90
C GLU A 345 10.74 -28.69 -2.23
N TYR A 346 10.03 -27.87 -1.46
CA TYR A 346 10.61 -26.73 -0.73
C TYR A 346 11.78 -27.17 0.17
N LYS A 347 11.58 -28.25 0.94
CA LYS A 347 12.60 -28.82 1.83
C LYS A 347 13.77 -29.46 1.07
N SER A 348 13.56 -29.94 -0.15
CA SER A 348 14.65 -30.48 -0.98
C SER A 348 15.74 -29.44 -1.28
N TYR A 349 15.42 -28.15 -1.20
CA TYR A 349 16.38 -27.05 -1.39
C TYR A 349 17.08 -26.60 -0.11
N TYR A 350 16.79 -27.19 1.05
CA TYR A 350 17.43 -26.82 2.32
C TYR A 350 18.96 -26.89 2.27
N PRO A 351 19.60 -27.94 1.69
CA PRO A 351 21.05 -27.97 1.56
C PRO A 351 21.61 -26.82 0.73
N TRP A 352 20.89 -26.38 -0.31
CA TRP A 352 21.29 -25.24 -1.14
C TRP A 352 21.09 -23.90 -0.42
N MET A 353 20.07 -23.78 0.42
CA MET A 353 19.81 -22.59 1.23
C MET A 353 20.70 -22.49 2.47
N GLY A 354 21.31 -23.60 2.91
CA GLY A 354 22.05 -23.67 4.18
C GLY A 354 21.17 -23.95 5.40
N ARG A 355 20.07 -24.71 5.23
CA ARG A 355 19.13 -25.07 6.31
C ARG A 355 19.33 -26.52 6.81
N PRO A 356 19.02 -26.83 8.09
CA PRO A 356 18.51 -25.90 9.11
C PRO A 356 19.54 -24.85 9.52
N GLY A 357 19.07 -23.63 9.84
CA GLY A 357 19.94 -22.53 10.24
C GLY A 357 20.56 -22.79 11.61
N GLN A 358 21.81 -22.40 11.82
CA GLN A 358 22.54 -22.67 13.08
C GLN A 358 21.97 -21.90 14.28
N LEU A 359 22.03 -22.51 15.47
CA LEU A 359 21.72 -21.88 16.76
C LEU A 359 22.84 -22.17 17.75
N HIS A 360 23.45 -21.13 18.31
CA HIS A 360 24.51 -21.26 19.31
C HIS A 360 24.45 -20.13 20.33
N LYS A 361 25.07 -20.37 21.49
CA LYS A 361 25.21 -19.39 22.56
C LYS A 361 26.31 -18.40 22.20
N ALA A 362 26.05 -17.12 22.40
CA ALA A 362 27.02 -16.03 22.27
C ALA A 362 27.67 -15.80 23.65
N GLU A 363 28.83 -16.42 23.89
CA GLU A 363 29.48 -16.42 25.21
C GLU A 363 29.94 -15.01 25.59
N GLY A 364 30.59 -14.30 24.68
CA GLY A 364 31.10 -12.94 24.91
C GLY A 364 30.00 -11.91 25.12
N LEU A 365 28.88 -12.02 24.38
CA LEU A 365 27.71 -11.18 24.61
C LEU A 365 26.99 -11.52 25.91
N THR A 366 26.87 -12.81 26.24
CA THR A 366 26.26 -13.24 27.51
C THR A 366 27.05 -12.71 28.70
N GLU A 367 28.38 -12.84 28.66
CA GLU A 367 29.26 -12.31 29.71
C GLU A 367 29.14 -10.78 29.80
N TYR A 368 29.16 -10.08 28.66
CA TYR A 368 29.01 -8.63 28.63
C TYR A 368 27.67 -8.14 29.21
N ALA A 369 26.57 -8.82 28.88
CA ALA A 369 25.25 -8.47 29.40
C ALA A 369 25.11 -8.76 30.90
N GLY A 370 25.85 -9.74 31.44
CA GLY A 370 25.86 -10.07 32.86
C GLY A 370 24.56 -10.67 33.43
N GLY A 371 23.55 -10.86 32.59
CA GLY A 371 22.24 -11.42 32.93
C GLY A 371 21.93 -12.70 32.13
N ALA A 372 20.79 -12.75 31.44
CA ALA A 372 20.34 -13.92 30.70
C ALA A 372 21.35 -14.42 29.64
N ASN A 373 21.27 -15.72 29.33
CA ASN A 373 22.02 -16.35 28.25
C ASN A 373 21.52 -15.88 26.89
N ILE A 374 22.43 -15.42 26.04
CA ILE A 374 22.11 -14.93 24.70
C ILE A 374 22.44 -16.00 23.66
N TRP A 375 21.47 -16.31 22.80
CA TRP A 375 21.56 -17.29 21.72
C TRP A 375 21.32 -16.62 20.37
N LEU A 376 22.06 -17.02 19.34
CA LEU A 376 22.01 -16.43 18.01
C LEU A 376 21.40 -17.42 17.01
N LYS A 377 20.23 -17.10 16.46
CA LYS A 377 19.65 -17.83 15.32
C LYS A 377 20.21 -17.26 14.02
N ARG A 378 21.08 -18.03 13.35
CA ARG A 378 22.01 -17.55 12.30
C ARG A 378 21.43 -17.58 10.88
N GLU A 379 20.43 -16.74 10.62
CA GLU A 379 19.89 -16.56 9.26
C GLU A 379 20.83 -15.77 8.33
N ASP A 380 21.87 -15.14 8.87
CA ASP A 380 22.98 -14.51 8.15
C ASP A 380 23.85 -15.50 7.36
N LEU A 381 23.84 -16.77 7.77
CA LEU A 381 24.56 -17.86 7.10
C LEU A 381 23.78 -18.49 5.95
N ASN A 382 22.51 -18.12 5.78
CA ASN A 382 21.72 -18.62 4.65
C ASN A 382 22.39 -18.23 3.32
N HIS A 383 22.12 -19.02 2.28
CA HIS A 383 22.45 -18.62 0.92
C HIS A 383 21.87 -17.23 0.63
N THR A 384 22.61 -16.41 -0.12
CA THR A 384 22.39 -14.96 -0.33
C THR A 384 22.73 -14.04 0.85
N GLY A 385 22.72 -14.55 2.09
CA GLY A 385 23.18 -13.85 3.30
C GLY A 385 22.09 -13.28 4.21
N SER A 386 20.84 -13.72 4.06
CA SER A 386 19.74 -13.29 4.94
C SER A 386 18.56 -14.26 4.95
N HIS A 387 17.61 -14.01 5.85
CA HIS A 387 16.32 -14.69 5.93
C HIS A 387 15.44 -14.52 4.66
N LYS A 388 15.73 -13.59 3.75
CA LYS A 388 14.87 -13.30 2.59
C LYS A 388 14.75 -14.47 1.62
N ILE A 389 15.76 -15.34 1.56
CA ILE A 389 15.77 -16.51 0.68
C ILE A 389 14.64 -17.52 1.00
N ASN A 390 14.20 -17.60 2.26
CA ASN A 390 13.09 -18.48 2.68
C ASN A 390 11.80 -18.11 1.92
N ASN A 391 11.45 -16.82 1.99
CA ASN A 391 10.28 -16.28 1.31
C ASN A 391 10.41 -16.35 -0.22
N ALA A 392 11.57 -15.96 -0.77
CA ALA A 392 11.80 -15.96 -2.22
C ALA A 392 11.62 -17.36 -2.83
N LEU A 393 12.15 -18.40 -2.17
CA LEU A 393 11.96 -19.78 -2.61
C LEU A 393 10.50 -20.23 -2.51
N GLY A 394 9.80 -19.89 -1.42
CA GLY A 394 8.40 -20.30 -1.27
C GLY A 394 7.52 -19.68 -2.36
N GLN A 395 7.69 -18.39 -2.61
CA GLN A 395 6.90 -17.67 -3.61
C GLN A 395 7.26 -18.02 -5.05
N ILE A 396 8.52 -18.33 -5.38
CA ILE A 396 8.83 -18.77 -6.76
C ILE A 396 8.28 -20.16 -7.07
N LEU A 397 8.23 -21.07 -6.07
CA LEU A 397 7.56 -22.35 -6.23
C LEU A 397 6.04 -22.18 -6.38
N LEU A 398 5.44 -21.25 -5.63
CA LEU A 398 4.04 -20.84 -5.82
C LEU A 398 3.81 -20.29 -7.24
N ALA A 399 4.66 -19.38 -7.71
CA ALA A 399 4.59 -18.82 -9.06
C ALA A 399 4.64 -19.91 -10.14
N ARG A 400 5.52 -20.91 -9.98
CA ARG A 400 5.61 -22.06 -10.89
C ARG A 400 4.34 -22.91 -10.86
N SER A 401 3.75 -23.14 -9.69
CA SER A 401 2.48 -23.89 -9.57
C SER A 401 1.30 -23.14 -10.22
N LEU A 402 1.36 -21.82 -10.27
CA LEU A 402 0.41 -20.94 -10.98
C LEU A 402 0.71 -20.79 -12.47
N GLY A 403 1.73 -21.47 -13.01
CA GLY A 403 2.10 -21.41 -14.42
C GLY A 403 2.74 -20.08 -14.87
N LYS A 404 3.23 -19.27 -13.93
CA LYS A 404 3.87 -17.98 -14.23
C LYS A 404 5.29 -18.20 -14.76
N SER A 405 5.74 -17.31 -15.65
CA SER A 405 7.04 -17.39 -16.32
C SER A 405 7.95 -16.20 -16.00
N GLU A 406 7.37 -15.09 -15.54
CA GLU A 406 8.09 -13.87 -15.16
C GLU A 406 7.89 -13.54 -13.68
N ILE A 407 8.92 -13.00 -13.05
CA ILE A 407 8.91 -12.55 -11.66
C ILE A 407 9.24 -11.06 -11.60
N ILE A 408 8.48 -10.35 -10.78
CA ILE A 408 8.81 -9.00 -10.35
C ILE A 408 8.96 -8.94 -8.83
N ALA A 409 9.78 -8.02 -8.33
CA ALA A 409 9.91 -7.74 -6.90
C ALA A 409 10.37 -6.29 -6.68
N GLU A 410 10.12 -5.75 -5.50
CA GLU A 410 10.71 -4.49 -5.03
C GLU A 410 12.02 -4.75 -4.26
N THR A 411 12.84 -3.73 -4.02
CA THR A 411 13.89 -3.81 -3.00
C THR A 411 14.34 -2.43 -2.54
N GLY A 412 14.74 -2.31 -1.26
CA GLY A 412 15.38 -1.13 -0.67
C GLY A 412 16.88 -1.40 -0.49
N ALA A 413 17.27 -2.03 0.62
CA ALA A 413 18.65 -2.45 0.89
C ALA A 413 19.28 -3.41 -0.15
N GLY A 414 18.51 -3.95 -1.10
CA GLY A 414 18.99 -4.85 -2.15
C GLY A 414 18.94 -6.34 -1.81
N GLN A 415 18.85 -6.73 -0.54
CA GLN A 415 18.87 -8.15 -0.13
C GLN A 415 17.67 -8.96 -0.65
N HIS A 416 16.47 -8.39 -0.64
CA HIS A 416 15.30 -9.06 -1.23
C HIS A 416 15.46 -9.21 -2.75
N GLY A 417 15.92 -8.15 -3.43
CA GLY A 417 16.22 -8.20 -4.86
C GLY A 417 17.25 -9.28 -5.21
N VAL A 418 18.32 -9.41 -4.42
CA VAL A 418 19.33 -10.47 -4.59
C VAL A 418 18.72 -11.86 -4.36
N ALA A 419 17.93 -12.06 -3.31
CA ALA A 419 17.28 -13.33 -3.03
C ALA A 419 16.33 -13.75 -4.17
N THR A 420 15.51 -12.81 -4.66
CA THR A 420 14.59 -13.03 -5.78
C THR A 420 15.34 -13.34 -7.07
N ALA A 421 16.35 -12.54 -7.43
CA ALA A 421 17.17 -12.79 -8.61
C ALA A 421 17.88 -14.15 -8.55
N THR A 422 18.33 -14.56 -7.37
CA THR A 422 19.01 -15.84 -7.15
C THR A 422 18.07 -17.02 -7.44
N VAL A 423 16.84 -16.99 -6.91
CA VAL A 423 15.88 -18.06 -7.19
C VAL A 423 15.43 -18.01 -8.65
N CYS A 424 15.21 -16.85 -9.24
CA CYS A 424 14.86 -16.73 -10.66
C CYS A 424 15.93 -17.34 -11.57
N ALA A 425 17.21 -17.07 -11.30
CA ALA A 425 18.32 -17.66 -12.03
C ALA A 425 18.33 -19.20 -11.91
N LYS A 426 18.07 -19.73 -10.71
CA LYS A 426 18.01 -21.19 -10.46
C LYS A 426 16.87 -21.87 -11.21
N PHE A 427 15.72 -21.22 -11.32
CA PHE A 427 14.51 -21.77 -11.94
C PHE A 427 14.31 -21.34 -13.41
N GLY A 428 15.25 -20.57 -13.98
CA GLY A 428 15.18 -20.11 -15.37
C GLY A 428 14.03 -19.15 -15.66
N MET A 429 13.64 -18.34 -14.67
CA MET A 429 12.53 -17.37 -14.80
C MET A 429 13.07 -15.96 -15.02
N LYS A 430 12.40 -15.18 -15.88
CA LYS A 430 12.75 -13.77 -16.10
C LYS A 430 12.49 -12.99 -14.81
N CYS A 431 13.40 -12.10 -14.43
CA CYS A 431 13.34 -11.34 -13.20
C CYS A 431 13.51 -9.85 -13.45
N THR A 432 12.58 -9.03 -12.93
CA THR A 432 12.67 -7.56 -12.93
C THR A 432 12.55 -7.05 -11.51
N ILE A 433 13.55 -6.32 -11.04
CA ILE A 433 13.59 -5.74 -9.69
C ILE A 433 13.36 -4.24 -9.77
N TYR A 434 12.32 -3.75 -9.09
CA TYR A 434 12.08 -2.32 -8.89
C TYR A 434 12.83 -1.85 -7.65
N MET A 435 13.56 -0.75 -7.78
CA MET A 435 14.36 -0.20 -6.68
C MET A 435 14.34 1.32 -6.76
N GLY A 436 14.15 2.00 -5.64
CA GLY A 436 14.18 3.46 -5.60
C GLY A 436 15.51 4.00 -6.12
N ALA A 437 15.51 5.07 -6.92
CA ALA A 437 16.74 5.59 -7.53
C ALA A 437 17.80 6.02 -6.49
N GLU A 438 17.38 6.48 -5.30
CA GLU A 438 18.30 6.79 -4.20
C GLU A 438 18.87 5.51 -3.57
N ASP A 439 18.07 4.45 -3.47
CA ASP A 439 18.54 3.14 -3.00
C ASP A 439 19.49 2.49 -4.01
N VAL A 440 19.25 2.63 -5.31
CA VAL A 440 20.17 2.19 -6.38
C VAL A 440 21.55 2.83 -6.20
N ARG A 441 21.59 4.12 -5.85
CA ARG A 441 22.82 4.87 -5.59
C ARG A 441 23.53 4.38 -4.32
N ARG A 442 22.79 4.24 -3.21
CA ARG A 442 23.35 3.85 -1.90
C ARG A 442 23.78 2.39 -1.84
N GLN A 443 23.14 1.51 -2.60
CA GLN A 443 23.30 0.05 -2.53
C GLN A 443 23.85 -0.54 -3.84
N ALA A 444 24.79 0.18 -4.47
CA ALA A 444 25.34 -0.16 -5.79
C ALA A 444 25.89 -1.60 -5.88
N LEU A 445 26.49 -2.13 -4.80
CA LEU A 445 27.00 -3.51 -4.76
C LEU A 445 25.88 -4.55 -4.89
N ASN A 446 24.73 -4.33 -4.26
CA ASN A 446 23.60 -5.24 -4.40
C ASN A 446 22.93 -5.10 -5.76
N VAL A 447 22.85 -3.89 -6.34
CA VAL A 447 22.41 -3.69 -7.73
C VAL A 447 23.30 -4.48 -8.70
N PHE A 448 24.62 -4.43 -8.50
CA PHE A 448 25.57 -5.19 -9.31
C PHE A 448 25.35 -6.71 -9.15
N ARG A 449 25.16 -7.20 -7.93
CA ARG A 449 24.84 -8.63 -7.67
C ARG A 449 23.55 -9.06 -8.36
N ILE A 450 22.50 -8.24 -8.33
CA ILE A 450 21.21 -8.53 -8.99
C ILE A 450 21.42 -8.66 -10.51
N LYS A 451 22.14 -7.72 -11.12
CA LYS A 451 22.46 -7.76 -12.55
C LYS A 451 23.35 -8.95 -12.93
N LEU A 452 24.32 -9.31 -12.07
CA LEU A 452 25.18 -10.48 -12.26
C LEU A 452 24.38 -11.79 -12.27
N LEU A 453 23.26 -11.84 -11.54
CA LEU A 453 22.32 -12.97 -11.53
C LEU A 453 21.37 -12.98 -12.75
N GLY A 454 21.52 -12.03 -13.69
CA GLY A 454 20.73 -11.96 -14.92
C GLY A 454 19.37 -11.25 -14.78
N ALA A 455 19.11 -10.60 -13.65
CA ALA A 455 17.89 -9.83 -13.43
C ALA A 455 18.02 -8.39 -13.94
N GLU A 456 16.91 -7.84 -14.43
CA GLU A 456 16.78 -6.41 -14.75
C GLU A 456 16.56 -5.61 -13.47
N VAL A 457 17.13 -4.39 -13.40
CA VAL A 457 16.88 -3.44 -12.30
C VAL A 457 16.31 -2.16 -12.87
N VAL A 458 15.09 -1.83 -12.45
CA VAL A 458 14.36 -0.61 -12.81
C VAL A 458 14.48 0.40 -11.67
N ALA A 459 15.16 1.52 -11.94
CA ALA A 459 15.28 2.61 -10.99
C ALA A 459 13.98 3.44 -10.97
N VAL A 460 13.37 3.57 -9.79
CA VAL A 460 12.13 4.33 -9.59
C VAL A 460 12.46 5.77 -9.21
N GLU A 461 12.11 6.70 -10.10
CA GLU A 461 12.40 8.14 -9.99
C GLU A 461 11.26 8.96 -9.38
N SER A 462 10.08 8.36 -9.24
CA SER A 462 8.89 8.97 -8.63
C SER A 462 9.01 9.06 -7.11
N GLY A 463 8.27 10.00 -6.52
CA GLY A 463 8.14 10.18 -5.08
C GLY A 463 9.48 10.39 -4.36
N SER A 464 9.69 9.67 -3.25
CA SER A 464 10.93 9.75 -2.45
C SER A 464 12.12 9.03 -3.06
N ARG A 465 11.91 8.22 -4.10
CA ARG A 465 12.91 7.38 -4.75
C ARG A 465 13.53 6.34 -3.81
N THR A 466 12.72 5.79 -2.90
CA THR A 466 13.12 4.76 -1.92
C THR A 466 12.26 3.49 -2.05
N LEU A 467 12.43 2.53 -1.13
CA LEU A 467 11.64 1.30 -1.02
C LEU A 467 10.13 1.53 -1.16
N ARG A 468 9.61 2.61 -0.58
CA ARG A 468 8.18 2.97 -0.68
C ARG A 468 7.71 3.05 -2.12
N ASP A 469 8.44 3.81 -2.94
CA ASP A 469 8.08 4.03 -4.33
C ASP A 469 8.28 2.76 -5.18
N ALA A 470 9.28 1.94 -4.84
CA ALA A 470 9.52 0.66 -5.48
C ALA A 470 8.37 -0.35 -5.28
N VAL A 471 7.76 -0.39 -4.08
CA VAL A 471 6.55 -1.21 -3.82
C VAL A 471 5.42 -0.78 -4.74
N ASN A 472 5.15 0.53 -4.82
CA ASN A 472 4.08 1.08 -5.64
C ASN A 472 4.27 0.73 -7.13
N GLU A 473 5.48 0.89 -7.68
CA GLU A 473 5.76 0.54 -9.08
C GLU A 473 5.69 -0.98 -9.35
N ALA A 474 6.20 -1.82 -8.45
CA ALA A 474 6.11 -3.27 -8.60
C ALA A 474 4.65 -3.75 -8.63
N MET A 475 3.82 -3.20 -7.73
CA MET A 475 2.39 -3.51 -7.70
C MET A 475 1.64 -3.04 -8.95
N ARG A 476 1.98 -1.86 -9.49
CA ARG A 476 1.41 -1.37 -10.77
C ARG A 476 1.80 -2.27 -11.93
N ALA A 477 3.07 -2.65 -12.02
CA ALA A 477 3.58 -3.56 -13.05
C ALA A 477 2.91 -4.95 -12.98
N TRP A 478 2.53 -5.40 -11.78
CA TRP A 478 1.84 -6.68 -11.61
C TRP A 478 0.47 -6.72 -12.32
N VAL A 479 -0.28 -5.61 -12.26
CA VAL A 479 -1.62 -5.50 -12.87
C VAL A 479 -1.54 -5.60 -14.40
N GLU A 480 -0.48 -5.07 -15.01
CA GLU A 480 -0.35 -5.00 -16.46
C GLU A 480 -0.11 -6.38 -17.11
N LYS A 481 0.51 -7.32 -16.39
CA LYS A 481 0.95 -8.62 -16.93
C LYS A 481 0.57 -9.80 -16.04
N LEU A 482 -0.63 -9.76 -15.45
CA LEU A 482 -1.07 -10.78 -14.49
C LEU A 482 -0.95 -12.21 -15.04
N ASP A 483 -1.30 -12.46 -16.30
CA ASP A 483 -1.33 -13.82 -16.84
C ASP A 483 0.07 -14.49 -16.86
N THR A 484 1.14 -13.71 -17.03
CA THR A 484 2.53 -14.22 -17.13
C THR A 484 3.39 -13.96 -15.90
N THR A 485 3.05 -12.95 -15.10
CA THR A 485 3.94 -12.37 -14.11
C THR A 485 3.45 -12.58 -12.67
N HIS A 486 4.37 -12.97 -11.79
CA HIS A 486 4.13 -13.06 -10.34
C HIS A 486 4.94 -12.00 -9.59
N TYR A 487 4.30 -11.37 -8.60
CA TYR A 487 4.97 -10.42 -7.71
C TYR A 487 5.44 -11.09 -6.42
N ILE A 488 6.76 -11.21 -6.24
CA ILE A 488 7.35 -11.68 -4.98
C ILE A 488 7.57 -10.50 -4.05
N ILE A 489 6.64 -10.30 -3.12
CA ILE A 489 6.76 -9.27 -2.08
C ILE A 489 7.88 -9.61 -1.09
N GLY A 490 8.62 -8.59 -0.63
CA GLY A 490 9.82 -8.78 0.19
C GLY A 490 9.62 -8.84 1.69
N SER A 491 8.43 -8.49 2.20
CA SER A 491 8.14 -8.52 3.63
C SER A 491 6.68 -8.88 3.92
N ALA A 492 6.37 -9.17 5.18
CA ALA A 492 5.02 -9.51 5.65
C ALA A 492 4.09 -8.27 5.72
N ILE A 493 4.12 -7.46 4.66
CA ILE A 493 3.35 -6.24 4.44
C ILE A 493 2.37 -6.47 3.28
N GLY A 494 1.63 -5.44 2.91
CA GLY A 494 0.75 -5.49 1.75
C GLY A 494 -0.61 -6.11 2.07
N PRO A 495 -1.53 -6.09 1.08
CA PRO A 495 -2.87 -6.64 1.23
C PRO A 495 -2.81 -8.16 1.44
N HIS A 496 -3.82 -8.71 2.10
CA HIS A 496 -4.04 -10.17 2.11
C HIS A 496 -4.06 -10.70 0.65
N PRO A 497 -3.38 -11.82 0.34
CA PRO A 497 -2.77 -12.81 1.24
C PRO A 497 -1.28 -12.63 1.58
N PHE A 498 -0.63 -11.55 1.13
CA PHE A 498 0.82 -11.40 1.23
C PHE A 498 1.39 -11.56 2.66
N PRO A 499 0.85 -10.91 3.71
CA PRO A 499 1.37 -11.08 5.08
C PRO A 499 1.36 -12.55 5.54
N THR A 500 0.28 -13.27 5.22
CA THR A 500 0.07 -14.68 5.55
C THR A 500 1.08 -15.57 4.81
N ILE A 501 1.27 -15.34 3.51
CA ILE A 501 2.22 -16.08 2.67
C ILE A 501 3.64 -15.93 3.21
N VAL A 502 4.08 -14.68 3.39
CA VAL A 502 5.45 -14.38 3.81
C VAL A 502 5.72 -14.95 5.20
N ARG A 503 4.80 -14.77 6.15
CA ARG A 503 4.92 -15.36 7.48
C ARG A 503 5.01 -16.89 7.39
N THR A 504 4.18 -17.55 6.58
CA THR A 504 4.24 -19.02 6.43
C THR A 504 5.62 -19.51 5.99
N PHE A 505 6.23 -18.88 4.97
CA PHE A 505 7.56 -19.29 4.51
C PHE A 505 8.68 -18.88 5.47
N GLN A 506 8.49 -17.83 6.28
CA GLN A 506 9.45 -17.41 7.29
C GLN A 506 9.32 -18.16 8.63
N SER A 507 8.19 -18.81 8.92
CA SER A 507 7.96 -19.57 10.17
C SER A 507 8.97 -20.70 10.40
N VAL A 508 9.71 -21.11 9.37
CA VAL A 508 10.85 -22.03 9.50
C VAL A 508 11.88 -21.54 10.52
N ILE A 509 12.06 -20.21 10.66
CA ILE A 509 13.00 -19.60 11.61
C ILE A 509 12.63 -19.96 13.04
N GLY A 510 11.39 -19.68 13.44
CA GLY A 510 10.91 -19.95 14.80
C GLY A 510 10.70 -21.45 15.06
N ASN A 511 10.29 -22.23 14.06
CA ASN A 511 10.13 -23.68 14.18
C ASN A 511 11.47 -24.36 14.50
N GLU A 512 12.51 -24.07 13.71
CA GLU A 512 13.85 -24.59 13.99
C GLU A 512 14.39 -24.07 15.32
N THR A 513 14.15 -22.80 15.65
CA THR A 513 14.58 -22.23 16.96
C THR A 513 13.94 -22.99 18.13
N LYS A 514 12.65 -23.31 18.04
CA LYS A 514 11.93 -24.07 19.06
C LYS A 514 12.53 -25.48 19.22
N GLU A 515 12.73 -26.19 18.12
CA GLU A 515 13.33 -27.53 18.13
C GLU A 515 14.75 -27.50 18.71
N GLN A 516 15.59 -26.57 18.26
CA GLN A 516 16.98 -26.44 18.67
C GLN A 516 17.14 -26.00 20.14
N MET A 517 16.24 -25.16 20.66
CA MET A 517 16.24 -24.78 22.07
C MET A 517 15.83 -25.95 22.98
N LEU A 518 14.83 -26.74 22.56
CA LEU A 518 14.46 -27.96 23.27
C LEU A 518 15.60 -28.97 23.28
N GLU A 519 16.30 -29.16 22.16
CA GLU A 519 17.46 -30.04 22.06
C GLU A 519 18.63 -29.58 22.93
N LYS A 520 18.98 -28.29 22.91
CA LYS A 520 20.18 -27.77 23.58
C LYS A 520 19.97 -27.42 25.05
N CYS A 521 18.76 -27.02 25.44
CA CYS A 521 18.46 -26.50 26.77
C CYS A 521 17.36 -27.27 27.51
N GLY A 522 16.64 -28.20 26.84
CA GLY A 522 15.52 -28.92 27.43
C GLY A 522 14.27 -28.06 27.70
N LYS A 523 14.26 -26.80 27.27
CA LYS A 523 13.16 -25.84 27.48
C LYS A 523 13.05 -24.83 26.35
N LEU A 524 11.89 -24.19 26.25
CA LEU A 524 11.68 -23.02 25.38
C LEU A 524 12.52 -21.82 25.89
N PRO A 525 12.86 -20.86 25.01
CA PRO A 525 13.50 -19.63 25.45
C PRO A 525 12.53 -18.78 26.30
N ASP A 526 13.07 -17.94 27.17
CA ASP A 526 12.27 -16.99 27.96
C ASP A 526 11.89 -15.75 27.12
N ALA A 527 12.69 -15.41 26.10
CA ALA A 527 12.37 -14.38 25.12
C ALA A 527 12.95 -14.68 23.73
N VAL A 528 12.26 -14.20 22.69
CA VAL A 528 12.78 -14.12 21.32
C VAL A 528 12.79 -12.67 20.86
N VAL A 529 13.87 -12.26 20.19
CA VAL A 529 14.11 -10.87 19.78
C VAL A 529 14.41 -10.80 18.29
N ALA A 530 13.82 -9.82 17.60
CA ALA A 530 14.00 -9.62 16.16
C ALA A 530 13.89 -8.13 15.79
N CYS A 531 14.59 -7.72 14.73
CA CYS A 531 14.45 -6.36 14.18
C CYS A 531 13.16 -6.24 13.38
N VAL A 532 12.58 -5.04 13.34
CA VAL A 532 11.28 -4.77 12.73
C VAL A 532 11.39 -3.58 11.77
N GLY A 533 11.42 -3.90 10.47
CA GLY A 533 11.04 -2.99 9.39
C GLY A 533 9.62 -3.33 8.97
N GLY A 534 9.45 -3.87 7.76
CA GLY A 534 8.16 -4.47 7.36
C GLY A 534 7.78 -5.75 8.13
N GLY A 535 8.71 -6.37 8.88
CA GLY A 535 8.40 -7.40 9.87
C GLY A 535 8.59 -8.88 9.49
N SER A 536 9.08 -9.23 8.29
CA SER A 536 9.15 -10.65 7.86
C SER A 536 10.00 -11.59 8.73
N ASN A 537 11.16 -11.13 9.22
CA ASN A 537 12.01 -11.95 10.09
C ASN A 537 11.40 -12.09 11.50
N ALA A 538 10.80 -11.01 12.00
CA ALA A 538 10.13 -11.00 13.29
C ALA A 538 8.90 -11.90 13.28
N SER A 539 8.02 -11.79 12.27
CA SER A 539 6.86 -12.68 12.14
C SER A 539 7.27 -14.15 11.98
N GLY A 540 8.32 -14.43 11.19
CA GLY A 540 8.87 -15.80 11.07
C GLY A 540 9.46 -16.37 12.36
N MET A 541 10.10 -15.54 13.18
CA MET A 541 10.61 -15.93 14.49
C MET A 541 9.48 -16.09 15.51
N PHE A 542 8.56 -15.13 15.59
CA PHE A 542 7.56 -15.02 16.65
C PHE A 542 6.37 -15.93 16.46
N HIS A 543 5.92 -16.15 15.22
CA HIS A 543 4.67 -16.86 14.96
C HIS A 543 4.63 -18.27 15.59
N PRO A 544 5.70 -19.09 15.50
CA PRO A 544 5.74 -20.38 16.19
C PRO A 544 5.61 -20.31 17.72
N PHE A 545 5.99 -19.19 18.34
CA PHE A 545 5.87 -18.94 19.79
C PHE A 545 4.61 -18.14 20.16
N SER A 546 3.78 -17.73 19.19
CA SER A 546 2.64 -16.84 19.42
C SER A 546 1.64 -17.36 20.46
N LYS A 547 1.50 -18.68 20.60
CA LYS A 547 0.64 -19.34 21.60
C LYS A 547 1.37 -19.71 22.90
N ASP A 548 2.69 -19.64 22.93
CA ASP A 548 3.51 -19.93 24.10
C ASP A 548 3.65 -18.67 24.96
N LEU A 549 2.65 -18.41 25.82
CA LEU A 549 2.57 -17.16 26.60
C LEU A 549 3.74 -16.95 27.58
N SER A 550 4.48 -18.01 27.91
CA SER A 550 5.71 -17.92 28.71
C SER A 550 6.88 -17.30 27.94
N VAL A 551 6.83 -17.26 26.61
CA VAL A 551 7.87 -16.71 25.75
C VAL A 551 7.56 -15.26 25.41
N LYS A 552 8.41 -14.33 25.87
CA LYS A 552 8.31 -12.92 25.50
C LYS A 552 8.70 -12.72 24.03
N LEU A 553 7.96 -11.88 23.32
CA LEU A 553 8.25 -11.50 21.94
C LEU A 553 8.65 -10.02 21.94
N LEU A 554 9.90 -9.72 21.57
CA LEU A 554 10.42 -8.36 21.53
C LEU A 554 10.84 -7.98 20.12
N GLY A 555 10.10 -7.06 19.51
CA GLY A 555 10.48 -6.41 18.27
C GLY A 555 11.32 -5.14 18.53
N VAL A 556 12.37 -4.93 17.74
CA VAL A 556 13.18 -3.70 17.81
C VAL A 556 13.11 -2.94 16.49
N GLU A 557 12.53 -1.75 16.52
CA GLU A 557 12.36 -0.85 15.39
C GLU A 557 13.53 0.15 15.27
N ALA A 558 13.67 0.76 14.10
CA ALA A 558 14.65 1.81 13.87
C ALA A 558 14.20 3.15 14.47
N GLY A 559 14.87 3.58 15.52
CA GLY A 559 14.67 4.85 16.20
C GLY A 559 15.30 6.05 15.50
N GLY A 560 16.15 5.84 14.49
CA GLY A 560 16.81 6.91 13.73
C GLY A 560 17.57 7.89 14.64
N ASP A 561 17.29 9.19 14.49
CA ASP A 561 17.85 10.26 15.34
C ASP A 561 17.16 10.33 16.73
N GLY A 562 16.06 9.60 16.93
CA GLY A 562 15.21 9.61 18.13
C GLY A 562 13.72 9.60 17.78
N VAL A 563 12.91 8.88 18.57
CA VAL A 563 11.44 8.77 18.35
C VAL A 563 10.66 10.05 18.63
N ASP A 564 11.28 11.01 19.30
CA ASP A 564 10.79 12.36 19.56
C ASP A 564 11.09 13.34 18.41
N THR A 565 11.88 12.90 17.42
CA THR A 565 12.21 13.65 16.21
C THR A 565 11.34 13.19 15.03
N PRO A 566 11.25 13.93 13.91
CA PRO A 566 10.60 13.43 12.70
C PRO A 566 11.45 12.41 11.92
N LYS A 567 12.65 12.05 12.40
CA LYS A 567 13.63 11.24 11.69
C LYS A 567 13.80 9.87 12.36
N HIS A 568 12.80 9.03 12.19
CA HIS A 568 12.84 7.63 12.62
C HIS A 568 11.96 6.76 11.70
N SER A 569 12.05 5.45 11.90
CA SER A 569 11.18 4.46 11.24
C SER A 569 10.49 3.54 12.27
N ALA A 570 10.40 4.00 13.52
CA ALA A 570 9.75 3.32 14.65
C ALA A 570 8.21 3.36 14.58
N THR A 571 7.66 2.58 13.66
CA THR A 571 6.25 2.64 13.26
C THR A 571 5.27 2.21 14.35
N LEU A 572 5.55 1.13 15.07
CA LEU A 572 4.71 0.64 16.16
C LEU A 572 4.86 1.52 17.41
N THR A 573 6.04 2.09 17.62
CA THR A 573 6.36 2.94 18.76
C THR A 573 5.78 4.36 18.63
N GLY A 574 5.98 5.01 17.47
CA GLY A 574 5.60 6.41 17.23
C GLY A 574 4.46 6.62 16.23
N GLY A 575 3.99 5.58 15.55
CA GLY A 575 2.93 5.68 14.54
C GLY A 575 1.51 5.56 15.08
N THR A 576 0.56 5.70 14.18
CA THR A 576 -0.88 5.58 14.45
C THR A 576 -1.52 4.57 13.50
N LYS A 577 -2.73 4.10 13.83
CA LYS A 577 -3.48 3.19 12.96
C LYS A 577 -3.85 3.91 11.66
N GLY A 578 -3.70 3.22 10.54
CA GLY A 578 -3.99 3.77 9.22
C GLY A 578 -4.00 2.70 8.15
N VAL A 579 -4.12 3.14 6.90
CA VAL A 579 -4.10 2.31 5.70
C VAL A 579 -2.98 2.76 4.79
N PHE A 580 -2.10 1.82 4.47
CA PHE A 580 -0.94 2.08 3.63
C PHE A 580 -0.55 0.81 2.88
N HIS A 581 -0.15 0.96 1.61
CA HIS A 581 0.24 -0.16 0.73
C HIS A 581 -0.75 -1.34 0.74
N GLY A 582 -2.05 -1.07 0.69
CA GLY A 582 -3.05 -2.13 0.57
C GLY A 582 -3.55 -2.73 1.88
N VAL A 583 -3.09 -2.26 3.04
CA VAL A 583 -3.35 -2.93 4.32
C VAL A 583 -3.64 -1.94 5.45
N ARG A 584 -4.57 -2.31 6.34
CA ARG A 584 -4.79 -1.62 7.62
C ARG A 584 -3.76 -2.08 8.64
N THR A 585 -2.96 -1.15 9.16
CA THR A 585 -1.81 -1.41 10.03
C THR A 585 -1.45 -0.15 10.84
N TYR A 586 -0.34 -0.17 11.58
CA TYR A 586 0.31 1.04 12.08
C TYR A 586 1.17 1.69 10.99
N VAL A 587 1.11 3.00 10.92
CA VAL A 587 1.80 3.81 9.92
C VAL A 587 2.33 5.10 10.56
N LEU A 588 3.51 5.55 10.14
CA LEU A 588 4.02 6.89 10.39
C LEU A 588 3.31 7.87 9.45
N GLN A 589 2.45 8.71 10.03
CA GLN A 589 1.61 9.65 9.28
C GLN A 589 1.33 10.90 10.10
N ASP A 590 0.98 11.98 9.41
CA ASP A 590 0.53 13.21 10.03
C ASP A 590 -0.95 13.15 10.48
N VAL A 591 -1.40 14.24 11.09
CA VAL A 591 -2.77 14.46 11.59
C VAL A 591 -3.83 14.48 10.47
N HIS A 592 -3.42 14.53 9.21
CA HIS A 592 -4.28 14.55 8.04
C HIS A 592 -4.25 13.23 7.25
N GLY A 593 -3.58 12.20 7.78
CA GLY A 593 -3.45 10.90 7.16
C GLY A 593 -2.47 10.89 5.98
N GLN A 594 -1.56 11.87 5.89
CA GLN A 594 -0.47 11.84 4.92
C GLN A 594 0.69 11.04 5.48
N ILE A 595 1.26 10.15 4.68
CA ILE A 595 2.38 9.31 5.08
C ILE A 595 3.62 10.17 5.30
N SER A 596 4.26 10.01 6.46
CA SER A 596 5.48 10.71 6.81
C SER A 596 6.68 10.12 6.07
N ASP A 597 7.67 10.95 5.79
CA ASP A 597 8.98 10.45 5.39
C ASP A 597 9.69 9.82 6.60
N THR A 598 10.61 8.89 6.36
CA THR A 598 11.25 8.08 7.41
C THR A 598 12.77 8.23 7.40
N HIS A 599 13.42 7.76 8.46
CA HIS A 599 14.87 7.78 8.55
C HIS A 599 15.42 6.64 9.40
N SER A 600 16.43 5.96 8.86
CA SER A 600 17.31 5.06 9.59
C SER A 600 18.63 4.91 8.85
N VAL A 601 19.72 4.68 9.57
CA VAL A 601 20.99 4.22 8.99
C VAL A 601 20.86 2.87 8.27
N SER A 602 19.84 2.07 8.62
CA SER A 602 19.56 0.76 8.06
C SER A 602 18.46 0.82 7.00
N ALA A 603 18.82 0.78 5.73
CA ALA A 603 17.87 0.81 4.60
C ALA A 603 16.78 -0.28 4.64
N GLY A 604 17.03 -1.44 5.27
CA GLY A 604 16.03 -2.50 5.42
C GLY A 604 14.96 -2.26 6.51
N LEU A 605 15.18 -1.28 7.39
CA LEU A 605 14.22 -0.84 8.41
C LEU A 605 13.56 0.50 8.06
N ASP A 606 14.05 1.19 7.02
CA ASP A 606 13.57 2.49 6.59
C ASP A 606 12.23 2.40 5.82
N TYR A 607 11.14 2.15 6.56
CA TYR A 607 9.81 1.95 6.01
C TYR A 607 8.73 2.51 6.97
N PRO A 608 7.75 3.29 6.48
CA PRO A 608 6.75 3.96 7.34
C PRO A 608 5.61 3.06 7.83
N GLY A 609 5.52 1.82 7.35
CA GLY A 609 4.47 0.88 7.73
C GLY A 609 5.03 -0.34 8.46
N VAL A 610 4.14 -1.26 8.84
CA VAL A 610 4.54 -2.53 9.46
C VAL A 610 3.56 -3.64 9.09
N GLY A 611 3.98 -4.91 9.17
CA GLY A 611 3.11 -6.03 8.91
C GLY A 611 1.91 -6.10 9.87
N PRO A 612 0.69 -6.42 9.39
CA PRO A 612 -0.54 -6.35 10.19
C PRO A 612 -0.57 -7.35 11.36
N GLU A 613 0.13 -8.48 11.26
CA GLU A 613 0.23 -9.45 12.36
C GLU A 613 1.05 -8.89 13.54
N LEU A 614 2.09 -8.10 13.26
CA LEU A 614 2.86 -7.40 14.31
C LEU A 614 2.03 -6.28 14.95
N ALA A 615 1.28 -5.52 14.14
CA ALA A 615 0.33 -4.52 14.62
C ALA A 615 -0.70 -5.14 15.58
N PHE A 616 -1.24 -6.31 15.22
CA PHE A 616 -2.14 -7.07 16.08
C PHE A 616 -1.48 -7.53 17.38
N TRP A 617 -0.25 -8.04 17.34
CA TRP A 617 0.45 -8.45 18.55
C TRP A 617 0.81 -7.28 19.47
N LYS A 618 1.05 -6.08 18.93
CA LYS A 618 1.19 -4.86 19.74
C LYS A 618 -0.13 -4.55 20.45
N ASP A 619 -1.22 -4.45 19.72
CA ASP A 619 -2.51 -4.03 20.26
C ASP A 619 -3.11 -5.03 21.26
N SER A 620 -2.89 -6.31 21.02
CA SER A 620 -3.31 -7.38 21.95
C SER A 620 -2.38 -7.52 23.16
N GLY A 621 -1.25 -6.81 23.20
CA GLY A 621 -0.23 -6.95 24.24
C GLY A 621 0.56 -8.26 24.16
N ARG A 622 0.47 -9.02 23.05
CA ARG A 622 1.20 -10.28 22.87
C ARG A 622 2.69 -10.07 22.63
N ALA A 623 3.07 -8.99 21.95
CA ALA A 623 4.47 -8.63 21.68
C ALA A 623 4.75 -7.20 22.13
N GLU A 624 5.96 -6.98 22.62
CA GLU A 624 6.48 -5.67 22.98
C GLU A 624 7.36 -5.14 21.84
N PHE A 625 7.30 -3.83 21.60
CA PHE A 625 8.09 -3.17 20.57
C PHE A 625 8.80 -1.97 21.18
N ILE A 626 10.10 -1.88 20.92
CA ILE A 626 10.95 -0.76 21.34
C ILE A 626 11.67 -0.20 20.12
N ALA A 627 12.17 1.03 20.23
CA ALA A 627 13.00 1.66 19.21
C ALA A 627 14.46 1.70 19.66
N ALA A 628 15.39 1.44 18.74
CA ALA A 628 16.82 1.67 18.94
C ALA A 628 17.29 2.72 17.93
N THR A 629 17.89 3.81 18.42
CA THR A 629 18.49 4.87 17.61
C THR A 629 19.63 4.36 16.75
N ASP A 630 20.05 5.13 15.75
CA ASP A 630 21.17 4.76 14.89
C ASP A 630 22.47 4.60 15.69
N ALA A 631 22.69 5.42 16.72
CA ALA A 631 23.81 5.29 17.64
C ALA A 631 23.76 3.97 18.44
N GLU A 632 22.59 3.60 18.94
CA GLU A 632 22.37 2.34 19.67
C GLU A 632 22.52 1.12 18.76
N ALA A 633 22.08 1.20 17.50
CA ALA A 633 22.33 0.17 16.50
C ALA A 633 23.82 -0.01 16.26
N PHE A 634 24.62 1.07 16.19
CA PHE A 634 26.07 0.98 16.06
C PHE A 634 26.75 0.37 17.30
N ILE A 635 26.20 0.57 18.50
CA ILE A 635 26.63 -0.16 19.70
C ILE A 635 26.35 -1.66 19.52
N GLY A 636 25.16 -2.04 19.05
CA GLY A 636 24.83 -3.44 18.76
C GLY A 636 25.76 -4.07 17.71
N LEU A 637 26.06 -3.35 16.63
CA LEU A 637 27.01 -3.73 15.59
C LEU A 637 28.40 -4.00 16.17
N ARG A 638 28.92 -3.03 16.93
CA ARG A 638 30.23 -3.11 17.57
C ARG A 638 30.31 -4.32 18.50
N LEU A 639 29.32 -4.50 19.37
CA LEU A 639 29.35 -5.55 20.37
C LEU A 639 29.33 -6.94 19.74
N LEU A 640 28.48 -7.19 18.75
CA LEU A 640 28.47 -8.49 18.08
C LEU A 640 29.79 -8.74 17.33
N THR A 641 30.35 -7.70 16.71
CA THR A 641 31.62 -7.81 15.96
C THR A 641 32.80 -8.08 16.90
N GLU A 642 32.98 -7.28 17.96
CA GLU A 642 34.14 -7.37 18.86
C GLU A 642 34.06 -8.55 19.83
N LYS A 643 32.85 -9.02 20.19
CA LYS A 643 32.66 -10.10 21.17
C LYS A 643 32.48 -11.48 20.56
N GLU A 644 31.91 -11.56 19.36
CA GLU A 644 31.61 -12.85 18.71
C GLU A 644 32.26 -13.01 17.34
N GLY A 645 32.95 -11.98 16.83
CA GLY A 645 33.58 -12.04 15.51
C GLY A 645 32.59 -12.14 14.35
N ILE A 646 31.35 -11.69 14.56
CA ILE A 646 30.28 -11.73 13.56
C ILE A 646 29.95 -10.29 13.17
N ILE A 647 30.00 -9.97 11.88
CA ILE A 647 29.59 -8.66 11.36
C ILE A 647 28.09 -8.75 10.96
N PRO A 648 27.16 -8.27 11.80
CA PRO A 648 25.73 -8.29 11.49
C PRO A 648 25.37 -7.25 10.43
N ALA A 649 24.24 -7.47 9.76
CA ALA A 649 23.58 -6.39 9.05
C ALA A 649 23.15 -5.28 10.03
N LEU A 650 23.10 -4.03 9.56
CA LEU A 650 22.64 -2.91 10.40
C LEU A 650 21.21 -3.12 10.93
N GLU A 651 20.35 -3.80 10.17
CA GLU A 651 19.02 -4.22 10.61
C GLU A 651 19.11 -5.09 11.88
N THR A 652 19.94 -6.14 11.83
CA THR A 652 20.17 -7.07 12.94
C THR A 652 20.78 -6.37 14.15
N SER A 653 21.62 -5.35 13.93
CA SER A 653 22.31 -4.63 14.99
C SER A 653 21.35 -3.92 15.96
N HIS A 654 20.18 -3.49 15.48
CA HIS A 654 19.10 -2.98 16.33
C HIS A 654 18.60 -4.07 17.30
N ALA A 655 18.34 -5.27 16.79
CA ALA A 655 17.89 -6.40 17.60
C ALA A 655 18.93 -6.81 18.66
N ILE A 656 20.22 -6.75 18.33
CA ILE A 656 21.31 -7.01 19.28
C ILE A 656 21.25 -6.02 20.44
N PHE A 657 21.14 -4.73 20.16
CA PHE A 657 21.07 -3.70 21.20
C PHE A 657 19.88 -3.96 22.14
N GLY A 658 18.68 -4.10 21.59
CA GLY A 658 17.47 -4.35 22.40
C GLY A 658 17.53 -5.65 23.20
N ALA A 659 18.12 -6.71 22.63
CA ALA A 659 18.29 -7.98 23.34
C ALA A 659 19.28 -7.89 24.50
N ILE A 660 20.37 -7.13 24.37
CA ILE A 660 21.34 -6.91 25.45
C ILE A 660 20.69 -6.14 26.61
N GLU A 661 19.92 -5.10 26.30
CA GLU A 661 19.19 -4.33 27.31
C GLU A 661 18.12 -5.17 28.02
N LEU A 662 17.48 -6.10 27.31
CA LEU A 662 16.59 -7.08 27.92
C LEU A 662 17.36 -8.09 28.79
N ALA A 663 18.49 -8.61 28.31
CA ALA A 663 19.30 -9.60 28.99
C ALA A 663 19.80 -9.09 30.35
N LYS A 664 20.25 -7.84 30.42
CA LYS A 664 20.70 -7.16 31.66
C LYS A 664 19.63 -7.14 32.76
N LYS A 665 18.35 -7.18 32.39
CA LYS A 665 17.19 -7.13 33.30
C LYS A 665 16.66 -8.52 33.66
N MET A 666 17.30 -9.58 33.21
CA MET A 666 16.87 -10.97 33.39
C MET A 666 17.91 -11.80 34.13
N ASP A 667 17.44 -12.81 34.85
CA ASP A 667 18.31 -13.71 35.61
C ASP A 667 19.21 -14.57 34.72
N LYS A 668 20.36 -14.99 35.26
CA LYS A 668 21.41 -15.73 34.51
C LYS A 668 20.99 -17.12 34.02
N ASP A 669 19.92 -17.71 34.56
CA ASP A 669 19.36 -18.99 34.13
C ASP A 669 18.37 -18.86 32.95
N LYS A 670 18.01 -17.63 32.61
CA LYS A 670 17.10 -17.29 31.51
C LYS A 670 17.80 -17.34 30.17
N ASN A 671 17.02 -17.51 29.10
CA ASN A 671 17.51 -17.64 27.73
C ASN A 671 16.78 -16.68 26.80
N ILE A 672 17.55 -15.92 26.03
CA ILE A 672 17.07 -15.03 24.97
C ILE A 672 17.62 -15.53 23.64
N VAL A 673 16.76 -15.67 22.64
CA VAL A 673 17.20 -15.97 21.26
C VAL A 673 17.03 -14.73 20.39
N ILE A 674 18.10 -14.33 19.70
CA ILE A 674 18.11 -13.21 18.76
C ILE A 674 18.09 -13.78 17.33
N CYS A 675 17.17 -13.27 16.50
CA CYS A 675 17.17 -13.54 15.07
C CYS A 675 18.28 -12.70 14.38
N ILE A 676 19.38 -13.34 13.98
CA ILE A 676 20.45 -12.71 13.20
C ILE A 676 20.01 -12.70 11.74
N SER A 677 19.16 -11.72 11.40
CA SER A 677 18.36 -11.71 10.18
C SER A 677 19.15 -11.66 8.88
N GLY A 678 20.42 -11.25 8.93
CA GLY A 678 21.31 -11.11 7.79
C GLY A 678 22.72 -10.65 8.19
N ARG A 679 23.68 -10.85 7.28
CA ARG A 679 25.10 -10.44 7.43
C ARG A 679 25.37 -9.03 6.93
N GLY A 680 26.38 -8.40 7.52
CA GLY A 680 26.73 -7.00 7.30
C GLY A 680 27.64 -6.68 6.14
N ASP A 681 27.98 -7.65 5.27
CA ASP A 681 28.85 -7.40 4.10
C ASP A 681 28.34 -6.24 3.24
N LYS A 682 27.01 -6.11 3.11
CA LYS A 682 26.37 -5.04 2.33
C LYS A 682 26.52 -3.66 2.98
N ASP A 683 26.73 -3.62 4.29
CA ASP A 683 26.70 -2.41 5.10
C ASP A 683 28.10 -1.87 5.38
N VAL A 684 29.18 -2.61 5.07
CA VAL A 684 30.56 -2.20 5.41
C VAL A 684 30.90 -0.80 4.90
N GLN A 685 30.50 -0.46 3.67
CA GLN A 685 30.72 0.87 3.11
C GLN A 685 29.90 1.93 3.89
N SER A 686 28.61 1.70 4.10
CA SER A 686 27.76 2.61 4.87
C SER A 686 28.28 2.79 6.30
N ILE A 687 28.74 1.73 6.95
CA ILE A 687 29.35 1.77 8.28
C ILE A 687 30.58 2.67 8.24
N ALA A 688 31.47 2.50 7.27
CA ALA A 688 32.66 3.34 7.12
C ALA A 688 32.33 4.82 6.89
N ASP A 689 31.24 5.10 6.15
CA ASP A 689 30.80 6.47 5.82
C ASP A 689 30.11 7.16 7.01
N GLU A 690 29.36 6.41 7.83
CA GLU A 690 28.58 6.94 8.96
C GLU A 690 29.36 7.00 10.28
N LEU A 691 30.35 6.12 10.47
CA LEU A 691 31.17 6.05 11.68
C LEU A 691 31.89 7.36 12.05
N PRO A 692 32.37 8.20 11.10
CA PRO A 692 32.91 9.52 11.44
C PRO A 692 31.93 10.43 12.20
N THR A 693 30.62 10.24 11.99
CA THR A 693 29.55 11.03 12.63
C THR A 693 29.05 10.35 13.91
N ILE A 694 28.82 9.04 13.87
CA ILE A 694 28.24 8.27 15.00
C ILE A 694 29.30 7.85 16.02
N GLY A 695 30.49 7.46 15.54
CA GLY A 695 31.60 6.94 16.34
C GLY A 695 31.98 7.80 17.55
N PRO A 696 32.12 9.15 17.41
CA PRO A 696 32.38 10.03 18.56
C PRO A 696 31.31 9.98 19.65
N GLN A 697 30.04 9.72 19.29
CA GLN A 697 28.92 9.69 20.24
C GLN A 697 28.94 8.43 21.12
N ILE A 698 29.47 7.32 20.59
CA ILE A 698 29.49 6.01 21.23
C ILE A 698 30.89 5.55 21.64
N GLY A 699 31.90 6.42 21.49
CA GLY A 699 33.30 6.10 21.80
C GLY A 699 33.85 4.94 20.95
N TRP A 700 33.55 4.93 19.65
CA TRP A 700 34.03 3.92 18.70
C TRP A 700 34.63 4.57 17.46
N ASP A 701 35.96 4.60 17.38
CA ASP A 701 36.68 5.26 16.29
C ASP A 701 37.57 4.25 15.55
N LEU A 702 37.17 3.90 14.34
CA LEU A 702 37.91 3.01 13.44
C LEU A 702 38.61 3.76 12.30
N ARG A 703 38.73 5.10 12.39
CA ARG A 703 39.36 5.90 11.32
C ARG A 703 40.78 5.40 11.07
N PHE A 704 41.08 5.08 9.82
CA PHE A 704 42.46 5.00 9.34
C PHE A 704 43.08 6.40 9.46
N GLN A 705 44.33 6.50 9.93
CA GLN A 705 45.07 7.77 9.80
C GLN A 705 45.06 8.16 8.32
N LYS A 706 44.56 9.37 8.02
CA LYS A 706 44.44 9.89 6.64
C LYS A 706 45.77 9.92 5.91
#